data_AF-A0A812M717-F1
#
_entry.id   AF-A0A812M717-F1
#
_cell.length_a   1.000
_cell.length_b   1.000
_cell.length_c   1.000
_cell.angle_alpha   90.00
_cell.angle_beta   90.00
_cell.angle_gamma   90.00
#
_symmetry.space_group_name_H-M   'P 1'
#
loop_
_entity.id
_entity.type
_entity.pdbx_description
1 polymer ?
#
loop_
_entity_poly.entity_id
_entity_poly.type
_entity_poly.pdbx_seq_one_letter_code
_entity_poly.pdbx_strand_id
1 'polypeptide(L)'
;MQLTTVQVAKSIARFPSVLGYSIEANLKPKVQWIKGIGLSQSQVAKVIAVFPSVLGYSIEENLKPTADWIKGLGLSQSQVAKVISSHPQVLGLSVEANLKPTVEWIKGLGLSQSHVAKVILKRPQALGLSIEANLKPTVEWVKGLGLSQSQVSKVILQRPSVLGLSIEANLKPTVEWMKGLGMSQCQVGKLIAAFPPVFGRRIDTNLSAKHRLLQDFFPGVEAAELLAQSPRLWSYRYARLEHRLSVLKSHNDLSKLAGAMTLPLDGASPLHLAAQLGKPEPVLWSSLVVGGFLTCGLEDPRPLSAKQISFGSLPPTSKMQHPSWRRWLRRGGLVHRPCANLPRFTFGAALTESTPPAWWLKGRPRNVFRSRAEVELLSQLAVLLMPDEPIAEAFRDFPVQRCKGWGSSRLCPDFAAHGVLKRAGAALFIEYDGYYRHMEPAGLNRDVRKTSALLKFAPVGSIVLRIAHKERQWKDNSVQVLVDCWQSEHVPSLHKTVRQVVASLLQSCRAELVPGLVSQLEARAQMQIDRQAQTFAVDAELVGSASRSSGLAVEEFLQTEMQLTPVQVARSIARFPSVLGLSIEARLLPTVGWIKGLGLSQSQVAKVIASFPQVLGYNIEANLKPTVEWIKGLGLRQSQVAKMITRCPQVLSYSIEANLKPTVEWIKGLGLSQSQVAKVISSYPQVLGLSIESNLERTVEWIQGLGLSQSQVAKVIATFPPVLGLSIEANLKPAVEWFKGLGLSQSQVAKVIATFPQVLGLSIEANLKPTVEWIKGLGLSQSQVAKVILRRPQVLGMSIEGNLKPT
;
A
#
# COMPACT_ATOMS: atom_id res chain seq x y z
N MET A 1 -15.38 -10.92 -35.07
CA MET A 1 -16.25 -11.94 -34.43
C MET A 1 -17.36 -11.25 -33.67
N GLN A 2 -18.62 -11.49 -34.03
CA GLN A 2 -19.76 -11.02 -33.25
C GLN A 2 -20.15 -12.10 -32.23
N LEU A 3 -19.80 -11.88 -30.96
CA LEU A 3 -20.52 -12.45 -29.82
C LEU A 3 -21.74 -11.56 -29.56
N THR A 4 -22.89 -12.13 -29.21
CA THR A 4 -24.03 -11.30 -28.77
C THR A 4 -23.76 -10.73 -27.38
N THR A 5 -24.34 -9.58 -27.05
CA THR A 5 -24.19 -8.95 -25.72
C THR A 5 -24.54 -9.92 -24.58
N VAL A 6 -25.56 -10.76 -24.79
CA VAL A 6 -25.96 -11.83 -23.85
C VAL A 6 -24.87 -12.92 -23.69
N GLN A 7 -24.15 -13.26 -24.76
CA GLN A 7 -23.00 -14.18 -24.68
C GLN A 7 -21.80 -13.54 -23.97
N VAL A 8 -21.51 -12.27 -24.24
CA VAL A 8 -20.45 -11.50 -23.56
C VAL A 8 -20.74 -11.42 -22.05
N ALA A 9 -21.94 -10.96 -21.66
CA ALA A 9 -22.36 -10.86 -20.27
C ALA A 9 -22.34 -12.21 -19.52
N LYS A 10 -22.79 -13.30 -20.17
CA LYS A 10 -22.71 -14.66 -19.60
C LYS A 10 -21.26 -15.16 -19.47
N SER A 11 -20.36 -14.76 -20.37
CA SER A 11 -18.94 -15.12 -20.33
C SER A 11 -18.22 -14.42 -19.18
N ILE A 12 -18.38 -13.09 -19.07
CA ILE A 12 -17.81 -12.27 -17.99
C ILE A 12 -18.33 -12.72 -16.62
N ALA A 13 -19.64 -12.94 -16.47
CA ALA A 13 -20.22 -13.39 -15.21
C ALA A 13 -19.73 -14.80 -14.77
N ARG A 14 -19.33 -15.65 -15.73
CA ARG A 14 -18.70 -16.95 -15.45
C ARG A 14 -17.23 -16.82 -15.11
N PHE A 15 -16.48 -16.00 -15.85
CA PHE A 15 -15.03 -15.83 -15.73
C PHE A 15 -14.65 -14.33 -15.72
N PRO A 16 -14.83 -13.63 -14.58
CA PRO A 16 -14.56 -12.19 -14.48
C PRO A 16 -13.11 -11.80 -14.76
N SER A 17 -12.18 -12.76 -14.66
CA SER A 17 -10.76 -12.57 -14.96
C SER A 17 -10.46 -12.13 -16.39
N VAL A 18 -11.38 -12.36 -17.35
CA VAL A 18 -11.23 -11.87 -18.73
C VAL A 18 -11.11 -10.35 -18.82
N LEU A 19 -11.72 -9.61 -17.89
CA LEU A 19 -11.67 -8.14 -17.85
C LEU A 19 -10.28 -7.58 -17.52
N GLY A 20 -9.37 -8.40 -17.01
CA GLY A 20 -7.98 -8.00 -16.72
C GLY A 20 -6.96 -8.67 -17.62
N TYR A 21 -7.34 -9.06 -18.84
CA TYR A 21 -6.45 -9.62 -19.86
C TYR A 21 -6.30 -8.66 -21.03
N SER A 22 -5.05 -8.36 -21.40
CA SER A 22 -4.75 -7.55 -22.58
C SER A 22 -5.40 -8.13 -23.84
N ILE A 23 -6.10 -7.27 -24.58
CA ILE A 23 -6.78 -7.67 -25.82
C ILE A 23 -5.74 -8.09 -26.87
N GLU A 24 -4.69 -7.31 -27.08
CA GLU A 24 -3.62 -7.59 -28.05
C GLU A 24 -2.67 -8.70 -27.58
N ALA A 25 -2.20 -8.69 -26.33
CA ALA A 25 -1.17 -9.62 -25.87
C ALA A 25 -1.71 -10.99 -25.38
N ASN A 26 -3.03 -11.16 -25.23
CA ASN A 26 -3.63 -12.39 -24.70
C ASN A 26 -4.88 -12.83 -25.48
N LEU A 27 -5.93 -12.00 -25.52
CA LEU A 27 -7.23 -12.43 -26.05
C LEU A 27 -7.20 -12.67 -27.57
N LYS A 28 -6.60 -11.77 -28.34
CA LYS A 28 -6.50 -11.83 -29.80
C LYS A 28 -5.65 -13.03 -30.27
N PRO A 29 -4.42 -13.29 -29.75
CA PRO A 29 -3.67 -14.52 -30.02
C PRO A 29 -4.49 -15.79 -29.75
N LYS A 30 -5.17 -15.89 -28.60
CA LYS A 30 -5.95 -17.09 -28.26
C LYS A 30 -7.16 -17.28 -29.16
N VAL A 31 -7.89 -16.21 -29.50
CA VAL A 31 -9.02 -16.28 -30.45
C VAL A 31 -8.56 -16.70 -31.85
N GLN A 32 -7.43 -16.18 -32.34
CA GLN A 32 -6.87 -16.60 -33.63
C GLN A 32 -6.35 -18.03 -33.59
N TRP A 33 -5.71 -18.46 -32.50
CA TRP A 33 -5.26 -19.84 -32.34
C TRP A 33 -6.42 -20.84 -32.31
N ILE A 34 -7.50 -20.56 -31.55
CA ILE A 34 -8.71 -21.42 -31.54
C ILE A 34 -9.35 -21.50 -32.93
N LYS A 35 -9.37 -20.40 -33.70
CA LYS A 35 -9.78 -20.39 -35.11
C LYS A 35 -8.85 -21.25 -35.98
N GLY A 36 -7.54 -21.19 -35.73
CA GLY A 36 -6.49 -21.97 -36.42
C GLY A 36 -6.63 -23.50 -36.30
N ILE A 37 -7.32 -24.01 -35.29
CA ILE A 37 -7.69 -25.45 -35.20
C ILE A 37 -8.75 -25.85 -36.26
N GLY A 38 -9.25 -24.90 -37.06
CA GLY A 38 -10.30 -25.14 -38.06
C GLY A 38 -11.72 -24.96 -37.51
N LEU A 39 -11.89 -24.21 -36.42
CA LEU A 39 -13.22 -23.84 -35.92
C LEU A 39 -13.78 -22.64 -36.70
N SER A 40 -15.05 -22.73 -37.11
CA SER A 40 -15.76 -21.60 -37.70
C SER A 40 -15.96 -20.46 -36.67
N GLN A 41 -16.19 -19.23 -37.13
CA GLN A 41 -16.38 -18.08 -36.24
C GLN A 41 -17.51 -18.30 -35.20
N SER A 42 -18.59 -19.00 -35.57
CA SER A 42 -19.68 -19.35 -34.66
C SER A 42 -19.30 -20.47 -33.67
N GLN A 43 -18.42 -21.41 -34.06
CA GLN A 43 -17.86 -22.41 -33.15
C GLN A 43 -16.88 -21.79 -32.15
N VAL A 44 -16.03 -20.84 -32.56
CA VAL A 44 -15.14 -20.09 -31.65
C VAL A 44 -15.96 -19.29 -30.62
N ALA A 45 -16.99 -18.57 -31.08
CA ALA A 45 -17.91 -17.84 -30.21
C ALA A 45 -18.62 -18.78 -29.20
N LYS A 46 -19.07 -19.96 -29.65
CA LYS A 46 -19.67 -20.99 -28.79
C LYS A 46 -18.66 -21.55 -27.76
N VAL A 47 -17.43 -21.83 -28.16
CA VAL A 47 -16.35 -22.30 -27.27
C VAL A 47 -16.15 -21.32 -26.12
N ILE A 48 -16.00 -20.03 -26.43
CA ILE A 48 -15.80 -18.96 -25.44
C ILE A 48 -17.04 -18.81 -24.54
N ALA A 49 -18.25 -18.81 -25.08
CA ALA A 49 -19.47 -18.66 -24.28
C ALA A 49 -19.74 -19.86 -23.34
N VAL A 50 -19.33 -21.07 -23.71
CA VAL A 50 -19.47 -22.30 -22.92
C VAL A 50 -18.37 -22.44 -21.87
N PHE A 51 -17.12 -22.14 -22.24
CA PHE A 51 -15.93 -22.31 -21.41
C PHE A 51 -15.00 -21.08 -21.51
N PRO A 52 -15.39 -19.92 -20.92
CA PRO A 52 -14.63 -18.67 -21.12
C PRO A 52 -13.21 -18.72 -20.55
N SER A 53 -12.98 -19.60 -19.57
CA SER A 53 -11.68 -19.92 -19.00
C SER A 53 -10.66 -20.46 -20.01
N VAL A 54 -11.08 -20.88 -21.22
CA VAL A 54 -10.17 -21.17 -22.34
C VAL A 54 -9.21 -19.99 -22.62
N LEU A 55 -9.66 -18.76 -22.38
CA LEU A 55 -8.86 -17.54 -22.53
C LEU A 55 -7.81 -17.35 -21.41
N GLY A 56 -7.87 -18.15 -20.34
CA GLY A 56 -6.88 -18.15 -19.25
C GLY A 56 -5.64 -18.97 -19.58
N TYR A 57 -5.83 -20.20 -20.10
CA TYR A 57 -4.75 -21.17 -20.36
C TYR A 57 -3.67 -20.67 -21.32
N SER A 58 -2.48 -21.26 -21.19
CA SER A 58 -1.35 -21.08 -22.10
C SER A 58 -1.58 -21.81 -23.42
N ILE A 59 -1.18 -21.21 -24.54
CA ILE A 59 -1.31 -21.86 -25.86
C ILE A 59 -0.35 -23.05 -25.90
N GLU A 60 0.96 -22.79 -25.74
CA GLU A 60 2.00 -23.81 -25.89
C GLU A 60 2.04 -24.85 -24.76
N GLU A 61 1.70 -24.47 -23.52
CA GLU A 61 1.81 -25.40 -22.38
C GLU A 61 0.52 -26.19 -22.08
N ASN A 62 -0.63 -25.79 -22.65
CA ASN A 62 -1.92 -26.43 -22.33
C ASN A 62 -2.76 -26.71 -23.58
N LEU A 63 -3.13 -25.67 -24.32
CA LEU A 63 -4.16 -25.77 -25.36
C LEU A 63 -3.67 -26.54 -26.60
N LYS A 64 -2.44 -26.25 -27.04
CA LYS A 64 -1.81 -26.87 -28.21
C LYS A 64 -1.41 -28.34 -27.98
N PRO A 65 -0.71 -28.72 -26.89
CA PRO A 65 -0.45 -30.13 -26.59
C PRO A 65 -1.73 -30.97 -26.56
N THR A 66 -2.82 -30.42 -26.01
CA THR A 66 -4.11 -31.09 -25.95
C THR A 66 -4.76 -31.24 -27.32
N ALA A 67 -4.78 -30.19 -28.15
CA ALA A 67 -5.36 -30.23 -29.49
C ALA A 67 -4.57 -31.15 -30.44
N ASP A 68 -3.23 -31.10 -30.39
CA ASP A 68 -2.36 -31.94 -31.20
C ASP A 68 -2.42 -33.42 -30.75
N TRP A 69 -2.56 -33.70 -29.45
CA TRP A 69 -2.77 -35.06 -28.96
C TRP A 69 -4.12 -35.64 -29.41
N ILE A 70 -5.21 -34.86 -29.37
CA ILE A 70 -6.53 -35.29 -29.88
C ILE A 70 -6.47 -35.57 -31.39
N LYS A 71 -5.69 -34.79 -32.15
CA LYS A 71 -5.40 -35.05 -33.57
C LYS A 71 -4.60 -36.36 -33.76
N GLY A 72 -3.61 -36.59 -32.90
CA GLY A 72 -2.80 -37.81 -32.83
C GLY A 72 -3.60 -39.10 -32.58
N LEU A 73 -4.84 -39.02 -32.12
CA LEU A 73 -5.74 -40.19 -32.03
C LEU A 73 -6.17 -40.75 -33.40
N GLY A 74 -5.82 -40.10 -34.52
CA GLY A 74 -6.27 -40.46 -35.86
C GLY A 74 -7.56 -39.74 -36.28
N LEU A 75 -7.80 -38.54 -35.74
CA LEU A 75 -8.96 -37.70 -36.08
C LEU A 75 -8.56 -36.63 -37.12
N SER A 76 -9.42 -36.41 -38.12
CA SER A 76 -9.21 -35.33 -39.10
C SER A 76 -9.38 -33.95 -38.46
N GLN A 77 -8.82 -32.89 -39.06
CA GLN A 77 -8.88 -31.53 -38.50
C GLN A 77 -10.33 -31.08 -38.21
N SER A 78 -11.28 -31.39 -39.08
CA SER A 78 -12.71 -31.09 -38.87
C SER A 78 -13.37 -31.95 -37.78
N GLN A 79 -12.87 -33.17 -37.54
CA GLN A 79 -13.28 -34.00 -36.41
C GLN A 79 -12.74 -33.46 -35.08
N VAL A 80 -11.48 -33.00 -35.03
CA VAL A 80 -10.89 -32.32 -33.86
C VAL A 80 -11.66 -31.05 -33.53
N ALA A 81 -11.97 -30.22 -34.53
CA ALA A 81 -12.81 -29.03 -34.37
C ALA A 81 -14.23 -29.37 -33.85
N LYS A 82 -14.81 -30.50 -34.28
CA LYS A 82 -16.10 -31.01 -33.78
C LYS A 82 -16.02 -31.51 -32.33
N VAL A 83 -14.94 -32.18 -31.94
CA VAL A 83 -14.67 -32.59 -30.54
C VAL A 83 -14.61 -31.35 -29.65
N ILE A 84 -13.75 -30.37 -29.97
CA ILE A 84 -13.56 -29.16 -29.17
C ILE A 84 -14.84 -28.31 -29.12
N SER A 85 -15.51 -28.07 -30.25
CA SER A 85 -16.72 -27.23 -30.27
C SER A 85 -17.99 -27.90 -29.70
N SER A 86 -17.93 -29.20 -29.37
CA SER A 86 -18.99 -29.92 -28.64
C SER A 86 -18.66 -30.15 -27.16
N HIS A 87 -17.38 -30.15 -26.77
CA HIS A 87 -16.95 -30.19 -25.37
C HIS A 87 -15.67 -29.35 -25.14
N PRO A 88 -15.79 -28.01 -25.04
CA PRO A 88 -14.64 -27.13 -24.94
C PRO A 88 -13.75 -27.36 -23.72
N GLN A 89 -14.32 -27.94 -22.65
CA GLN A 89 -13.62 -28.27 -21.41
C GLN A 89 -12.46 -29.26 -21.62
N VAL A 90 -12.46 -30.04 -22.71
CA VAL A 90 -11.37 -30.99 -23.01
C VAL A 90 -10.00 -30.28 -23.09
N LEU A 91 -9.97 -29.02 -23.55
CA LEU A 91 -8.76 -28.20 -23.63
C LEU A 91 -8.19 -27.75 -22.28
N GLY A 92 -8.92 -27.99 -21.17
CA GLY A 92 -8.48 -27.72 -19.81
C GLY A 92 -8.05 -28.96 -19.02
N LEU A 93 -7.99 -30.13 -19.65
CA LEU A 93 -7.57 -31.41 -19.06
C LEU A 93 -6.08 -31.67 -19.36
N SER A 94 -5.42 -32.43 -18.49
CA SER A 94 -4.02 -32.84 -18.70
C SER A 94 -3.94 -34.05 -19.62
N VAL A 95 -3.09 -33.98 -20.65
CA VAL A 95 -2.81 -35.09 -21.57
C VAL A 95 -2.36 -36.33 -20.80
N GLU A 96 -1.33 -36.20 -19.97
CA GLU A 96 -0.72 -37.32 -19.24
C GLU A 96 -1.55 -37.77 -18.02
N ALA A 97 -2.19 -36.85 -17.29
CA ALA A 97 -2.91 -37.21 -16.06
C ALA A 97 -4.41 -37.52 -16.27
N ASN A 98 -5.00 -37.22 -17.43
CA ASN A 98 -6.42 -37.47 -17.70
C ASN A 98 -6.65 -38.18 -19.05
N LEU A 99 -6.20 -37.57 -20.15
CA LEU A 99 -6.63 -37.98 -21.49
C LEU A 99 -6.05 -39.34 -21.91
N LYS A 100 -4.74 -39.52 -21.71
CA LYS A 100 -3.98 -40.72 -22.05
C LYS A 100 -4.36 -41.92 -21.18
N PRO A 101 -4.42 -41.85 -19.84
CA PRO A 101 -4.95 -42.94 -19.01
C PRO A 101 -6.34 -43.39 -19.44
N THR A 102 -7.24 -42.45 -19.74
CA THR A 102 -8.61 -42.76 -20.18
C THR A 102 -8.63 -43.45 -21.55
N VAL A 103 -7.79 -43.03 -22.50
CA VAL A 103 -7.69 -43.67 -23.82
C VAL A 103 -7.07 -45.07 -23.73
N GLU A 104 -6.00 -45.27 -22.95
CA GLU A 104 -5.42 -46.62 -22.77
C GLU A 104 -6.38 -47.56 -22.05
N TRP A 105 -7.16 -47.06 -21.07
CA TRP A 105 -8.21 -47.85 -20.43
C TRP A 105 -9.33 -48.23 -21.41
N ILE A 106 -9.77 -47.32 -22.30
CA ILE A 106 -10.76 -47.64 -23.35
C ILE A 106 -10.18 -48.68 -24.34
N LYS A 107 -8.89 -48.61 -24.71
CA LYS A 107 -8.22 -49.64 -25.53
C LYS A 107 -8.24 -51.00 -24.85
N GLY A 108 -7.97 -51.03 -23.54
CA GLY A 108 -8.02 -52.24 -22.69
C GLY A 108 -9.38 -52.96 -22.70
N LEU A 109 -10.45 -52.31 -23.16
CA LEU A 109 -11.75 -52.95 -23.42
C LEU A 109 -11.81 -53.70 -24.77
N GLY A 110 -10.69 -53.95 -25.43
CA GLY A 110 -10.63 -54.59 -26.74
C GLY A 110 -10.98 -53.67 -27.91
N LEU A 111 -10.78 -52.35 -27.76
CA LEU A 111 -11.11 -51.35 -28.77
C LEU A 111 -9.83 -50.82 -29.45
N SER A 112 -9.66 -51.11 -30.74
CA SER A 112 -8.53 -50.57 -31.52
C SER A 112 -8.58 -49.04 -31.65
N GLN A 113 -7.44 -48.42 -32.00
CA GLN A 113 -7.28 -46.96 -32.09
C GLN A 113 -8.40 -46.25 -32.88
N SER A 114 -8.81 -46.80 -34.02
CA SER A 114 -9.89 -46.21 -34.85
C SER A 114 -11.28 -46.37 -34.23
N HIS A 115 -11.49 -47.32 -33.32
CA HIS A 115 -12.69 -47.41 -32.48
C HIS A 115 -12.66 -46.39 -31.34
N VAL A 116 -11.51 -46.18 -30.69
CA VAL A 116 -11.35 -45.12 -29.68
C VAL A 116 -11.62 -43.74 -30.29
N ALA A 117 -11.07 -43.45 -31.47
CA ALA A 117 -11.35 -42.21 -32.21
C ALA A 117 -12.86 -42.02 -32.46
N LYS A 118 -13.59 -43.08 -32.87
CA LYS A 118 -15.06 -43.07 -33.04
C LYS A 118 -15.81 -42.86 -31.71
N VAL A 119 -15.31 -43.41 -30.60
CA VAL A 119 -15.87 -43.22 -29.24
C VAL A 119 -15.72 -41.76 -28.80
N ILE A 120 -14.52 -41.18 -28.89
CA ILE A 120 -14.26 -39.78 -28.54
C ILE A 120 -15.04 -38.81 -29.43
N LEU A 121 -15.08 -39.04 -30.74
CA LEU A 121 -15.82 -38.19 -31.69
C LEU A 121 -17.34 -38.18 -31.44
N LYS A 122 -17.89 -39.26 -30.88
CA LYS A 122 -19.30 -39.36 -30.46
C LYS A 122 -19.57 -38.78 -29.06
N ARG A 123 -18.61 -38.89 -28.13
CA ARG A 123 -18.76 -38.49 -26.71
C ARG A 123 -17.42 -38.00 -26.14
N PRO A 124 -17.00 -36.77 -26.46
CA PRO A 124 -15.76 -36.20 -25.90
C PRO A 124 -15.74 -36.15 -24.38
N GLN A 125 -16.90 -36.08 -23.75
CA GLN A 125 -17.06 -36.02 -22.28
C GLN A 125 -16.45 -37.25 -21.57
N ALA A 126 -16.28 -38.39 -22.26
CA ALA A 126 -15.64 -39.56 -21.67
C ALA A 126 -14.21 -39.28 -21.16
N LEU A 127 -13.48 -38.37 -21.80
CA LEU A 127 -12.12 -37.97 -21.42
C LEU A 127 -12.03 -37.20 -20.08
N GLY A 128 -13.15 -36.67 -19.59
CA GLY A 128 -13.24 -35.95 -18.31
C GLY A 128 -13.95 -36.73 -17.21
N LEU A 129 -14.23 -38.02 -17.41
CA LEU A 129 -14.82 -38.90 -16.39
C LEU A 129 -13.73 -39.69 -15.67
N SER A 130 -13.94 -39.98 -14.39
CA SER A 130 -13.01 -40.80 -13.61
C SER A 130 -13.09 -42.27 -14.04
N ILE A 131 -11.94 -42.91 -14.25
CA ILE A 131 -11.86 -44.34 -14.57
C ILE A 131 -12.50 -45.13 -13.43
N GLU A 132 -11.94 -45.05 -12.23
CA GLU A 132 -12.36 -45.85 -11.07
C GLU A 132 -13.74 -45.44 -10.52
N ALA A 133 -14.11 -44.14 -10.56
CA ALA A 133 -15.37 -43.69 -9.97
C ALA A 133 -16.56 -43.61 -10.95
N ASN A 134 -16.34 -43.73 -12.27
CA ASN A 134 -17.41 -43.65 -13.26
C ASN A 134 -17.32 -44.75 -14.34
N LEU A 135 -16.22 -44.79 -15.09
CA LEU A 135 -16.13 -45.58 -16.32
C LEU A 135 -16.10 -47.09 -16.03
N LYS A 136 -15.27 -47.50 -15.08
CA LYS A 136 -15.04 -48.90 -14.70
C LYS A 136 -16.24 -49.54 -13.99
N PRO A 137 -16.85 -48.95 -12.94
CA PRO A 137 -18.08 -49.48 -12.35
C PRO A 137 -19.21 -49.64 -13.38
N THR A 138 -19.34 -48.70 -14.32
CA THR A 138 -20.34 -48.78 -15.39
C THR A 138 -20.08 -49.96 -16.33
N VAL A 139 -18.82 -50.22 -16.69
CA VAL A 139 -18.45 -51.35 -17.55
C VAL A 139 -18.57 -52.69 -16.83
N GLU A 140 -18.18 -52.76 -15.57
CA GLU A 140 -18.31 -53.96 -14.73
C GLU A 140 -19.78 -54.32 -14.48
N TRP A 141 -20.63 -53.32 -14.23
CA TRP A 141 -22.08 -53.52 -14.12
C TRP A 141 -22.70 -54.02 -15.43
N VAL A 142 -22.30 -53.46 -16.59
CA VAL A 142 -22.78 -53.94 -17.91
C VAL A 142 -22.27 -55.37 -18.20
N LYS A 143 -21.05 -55.75 -17.79
CA LYS A 143 -20.58 -57.15 -17.84
C LYS A 143 -21.44 -58.06 -16.98
N GLY A 144 -21.83 -57.61 -15.78
CA GLY A 144 -22.70 -58.35 -14.85
C GLY A 144 -24.07 -58.76 -15.42
N LEU A 145 -24.53 -58.12 -16.50
CA LEU A 145 -25.73 -58.53 -17.24
C LEU A 145 -25.52 -59.76 -18.15
N GLY A 146 -24.36 -60.42 -18.07
CA GLY A 146 -24.02 -61.61 -18.86
C GLY A 146 -23.45 -61.31 -20.25
N LEU A 147 -22.93 -60.10 -20.48
CA LEU A 147 -22.30 -59.74 -21.76
C LEU A 147 -20.83 -60.18 -21.81
N SER A 148 -20.42 -60.78 -22.92
CA SER A 148 -19.00 -61.03 -23.20
C SER A 148 -18.23 -59.72 -23.41
N GLN A 149 -16.91 -59.75 -23.22
CA GLN A 149 -16.07 -58.55 -23.41
C GLN A 149 -16.30 -57.88 -24.77
N SER A 150 -16.38 -58.65 -25.87
CA SER A 150 -16.62 -58.13 -27.22
C SER A 150 -18.03 -57.55 -27.41
N GLN A 151 -19.05 -58.09 -26.74
CA GLN A 151 -20.38 -57.48 -26.68
C GLN A 151 -20.34 -56.13 -25.95
N VAL A 152 -19.60 -56.02 -24.84
CA VAL A 152 -19.42 -54.74 -24.14
C VAL A 152 -18.65 -53.72 -24.99
N SER A 153 -17.60 -54.13 -25.70
CA SER A 153 -16.91 -53.28 -26.70
C SER A 153 -17.88 -52.75 -27.75
N LYS A 154 -18.77 -53.61 -28.27
CA LYS A 154 -19.82 -53.28 -29.25
C LYS A 154 -20.86 -52.31 -28.68
N VAL A 155 -21.32 -52.50 -27.44
CA VAL A 155 -22.23 -51.60 -26.72
C VAL A 155 -21.63 -50.19 -26.64
N ILE A 156 -20.38 -50.09 -26.17
CA ILE A 156 -19.67 -48.81 -26.02
C ILE A 156 -19.47 -48.15 -27.39
N LEU A 157 -18.97 -48.88 -28.40
CA LEU A 157 -18.73 -48.34 -29.74
C LEU A 157 -20.02 -47.81 -30.40
N GLN A 158 -21.15 -48.50 -30.23
CA GLN A 158 -22.43 -48.03 -30.73
C GLN A 158 -22.92 -46.79 -29.97
N ARG A 159 -22.95 -46.84 -28.62
CA ARG A 159 -23.54 -45.82 -27.75
C ARG A 159 -22.57 -45.37 -26.63
N PRO A 160 -21.50 -44.61 -26.94
CA PRO A 160 -20.51 -44.18 -25.94
C PRO A 160 -21.04 -43.39 -24.75
N SER A 161 -22.24 -42.82 -24.84
CA SER A 161 -22.89 -42.11 -23.73
C SER A 161 -23.19 -43.00 -22.53
N VAL A 162 -23.23 -44.34 -22.69
CA VAL A 162 -23.48 -45.29 -21.58
C VAL A 162 -22.47 -45.11 -20.45
N LEU A 163 -21.20 -44.84 -20.80
CA LEU A 163 -20.09 -44.62 -19.86
C LEU A 163 -20.25 -43.39 -18.94
N GLY A 164 -21.24 -42.53 -19.22
CA GLY A 164 -21.57 -41.35 -18.41
C GLY A 164 -23.05 -41.28 -18.03
N LEU A 165 -23.69 -42.44 -17.87
CA LEU A 165 -25.01 -42.59 -17.23
C LEU A 165 -24.82 -43.12 -15.80
N SER A 166 -25.71 -42.75 -14.89
CA SER A 166 -25.73 -43.31 -13.54
C SER A 166 -26.25 -44.75 -13.57
N ILE A 167 -25.59 -45.66 -12.86
CA ILE A 167 -26.07 -47.04 -12.67
C ILE A 167 -27.45 -47.00 -12.01
N GLU A 168 -27.52 -46.50 -10.77
CA GLU A 168 -28.75 -46.45 -9.97
C GLU A 168 -29.86 -45.57 -10.56
N ALA A 169 -29.53 -44.40 -11.13
CA ALA A 169 -30.56 -43.46 -11.60
C ALA A 169 -30.95 -43.63 -13.08
N ASN A 170 -30.23 -44.43 -13.88
CA ASN A 170 -30.52 -44.58 -15.31
C ASN A 170 -30.47 -46.03 -15.83
N LEU A 171 -29.40 -46.77 -15.54
CA LEU A 171 -29.18 -48.09 -16.15
C LEU A 171 -29.99 -49.18 -15.46
N LYS A 172 -29.91 -49.25 -14.14
CA LYS A 172 -30.57 -50.25 -13.29
C LYS A 172 -32.11 -50.19 -13.37
N PRO A 173 -32.79 -49.03 -13.29
CA PRO A 173 -34.24 -48.97 -13.47
C PRO A 173 -34.71 -49.43 -14.85
N THR A 174 -33.88 -49.25 -15.89
CA THR A 174 -34.18 -49.74 -17.25
C THR A 174 -34.12 -51.26 -17.31
N VAL A 175 -33.17 -51.89 -16.61
CA VAL A 175 -33.00 -53.36 -16.53
C VAL A 175 -34.05 -54.00 -15.59
N GLU A 176 -34.33 -53.38 -14.45
CA GLU A 176 -35.35 -53.85 -13.51
C GLU A 176 -36.74 -53.77 -14.14
N TRP A 177 -37.04 -52.72 -14.90
CA TRP A 177 -38.27 -52.64 -15.67
C TRP A 177 -38.38 -53.77 -16.70
N MET A 178 -37.32 -54.10 -17.44
CA MET A 178 -37.31 -55.23 -18.39
C MET A 178 -37.51 -56.59 -17.69
N LYS A 179 -36.86 -56.80 -16.54
CA LYS A 179 -37.09 -58.00 -15.71
C LYS A 179 -38.53 -58.08 -15.23
N GLY A 180 -39.15 -56.94 -14.91
CA GLY A 180 -40.58 -56.82 -14.60
C GLY A 180 -41.53 -57.15 -15.76
N LEU A 181 -41.04 -57.22 -17.00
CA LEU A 181 -41.78 -57.74 -18.17
C LEU A 181 -41.59 -59.26 -18.34
N GLY A 182 -40.94 -59.95 -17.40
CA GLY A 182 -40.62 -61.38 -17.48
C GLY A 182 -39.30 -61.71 -18.20
N MET A 183 -38.55 -60.72 -18.68
CA MET A 183 -37.29 -60.99 -19.40
C MET A 183 -36.20 -61.54 -18.47
N SER A 184 -35.63 -62.68 -18.83
CA SER A 184 -34.45 -63.23 -18.15
C SER A 184 -33.23 -62.31 -18.28
N GLN A 185 -32.27 -62.41 -17.35
CA GLN A 185 -31.03 -61.61 -17.41
C GLN A 185 -30.25 -61.83 -18.72
N CYS A 186 -30.29 -63.04 -19.29
CA CYS A 186 -29.69 -63.34 -20.59
C CYS A 186 -30.40 -62.62 -21.74
N GLN A 187 -31.75 -62.62 -21.78
CA GLN A 187 -32.50 -61.86 -22.79
C GLN A 187 -32.25 -60.36 -22.67
N VAL A 188 -32.23 -59.80 -21.46
CA VAL A 188 -31.90 -58.39 -21.21
C VAL A 188 -30.48 -58.06 -21.69
N GLY A 189 -29.50 -58.92 -21.40
CA GLY A 189 -28.13 -58.77 -21.88
C GLY A 189 -28.01 -58.80 -23.41
N LYS A 190 -28.68 -59.76 -24.06
CA LYS A 190 -28.76 -59.85 -25.54
C LYS A 190 -29.43 -58.61 -26.16
N LEU A 191 -30.55 -58.14 -25.59
CA LEU A 191 -31.27 -56.93 -26.00
C LEU A 191 -30.35 -55.71 -25.93
N ILE A 192 -29.61 -55.54 -24.83
CA ILE A 192 -28.66 -54.43 -24.65
C ILE A 192 -27.50 -54.51 -25.64
N ALA A 193 -26.95 -55.70 -25.91
CA ALA A 193 -25.88 -55.89 -26.90
C ALA A 193 -26.35 -55.62 -28.35
N ALA A 194 -27.64 -55.80 -28.64
CA ALA A 194 -28.26 -55.55 -29.94
C ALA A 194 -28.77 -54.11 -30.12
N PHE A 195 -29.29 -53.48 -29.06
CA PHE A 195 -29.80 -52.10 -29.07
C PHE A 195 -29.42 -51.29 -27.82
N PRO A 196 -28.12 -50.93 -27.66
CA PRO A 196 -27.63 -50.02 -26.62
C PRO A 196 -28.41 -48.69 -26.45
N PRO A 197 -28.99 -48.07 -27.50
CA PRO A 197 -29.82 -46.85 -27.37
C PRO A 197 -31.17 -47.05 -26.68
N VAL A 198 -31.43 -48.21 -26.04
CA VAL A 198 -32.47 -48.34 -25.01
C VAL A 198 -32.09 -47.55 -23.76
N PHE A 199 -30.81 -47.56 -23.37
CA PHE A 199 -30.30 -46.74 -22.27
C PHE A 199 -30.33 -45.24 -22.64
N GLY A 200 -31.05 -44.47 -21.82
CA GLY A 200 -31.34 -43.06 -22.06
C GLY A 200 -32.66 -42.81 -22.81
N ARG A 201 -33.51 -43.82 -23.01
CA ARG A 201 -34.95 -43.61 -23.25
C ARG A 201 -35.68 -43.54 -21.91
N ARG A 202 -36.74 -42.74 -21.85
CA ARG A 202 -37.62 -42.70 -20.68
C ARG A 202 -38.52 -43.95 -20.65
N ILE A 203 -38.68 -44.54 -19.48
CA ILE A 203 -39.47 -45.76 -19.27
C ILE A 203 -40.95 -45.44 -19.48
N ASP A 204 -41.53 -44.65 -18.56
CA ASP A 204 -42.91 -44.14 -18.53
C ASP A 204 -43.52 -43.78 -19.91
N THR A 205 -42.79 -42.98 -20.67
CA THR A 205 -43.25 -42.19 -21.83
C THR A 205 -42.66 -42.65 -23.15
N ASN A 206 -41.79 -43.67 -23.17
CA ASN A 206 -41.28 -44.24 -24.42
C ASN A 206 -41.26 -45.76 -24.44
N LEU A 207 -40.76 -46.40 -23.40
CA LEU A 207 -40.63 -47.86 -23.37
C LEU A 207 -41.96 -48.52 -22.96
N SER A 208 -42.56 -48.09 -21.85
CA SER A 208 -43.85 -48.60 -21.36
C SER A 208 -45.03 -48.21 -22.25
N ALA A 209 -44.92 -47.13 -23.02
CA ALA A 209 -45.89 -46.77 -24.06
C ALA A 209 -45.83 -47.74 -25.25
N LYS A 210 -44.61 -48.07 -25.74
CA LYS A 210 -44.43 -49.05 -26.82
C LYS A 210 -44.78 -50.47 -26.42
N HIS A 211 -44.56 -50.83 -25.15
CA HIS A 211 -44.96 -52.12 -24.62
C HIS A 211 -46.49 -52.28 -24.69
N ARG A 212 -47.25 -51.31 -24.15
CA ARG A 212 -48.72 -51.29 -24.23
C ARG A 212 -49.22 -51.36 -25.68
N LEU A 213 -48.69 -50.50 -26.56
CA LEU A 213 -49.00 -50.54 -28.00
C LEU A 213 -48.75 -51.91 -28.66
N LEU A 214 -47.82 -52.72 -28.15
CA LEU A 214 -47.63 -54.09 -28.66
C LEU A 214 -48.59 -55.09 -28.00
N GLN A 215 -48.95 -54.91 -26.72
CA GLN A 215 -50.00 -55.69 -26.05
C GLN A 215 -51.39 -55.50 -26.71
N ASP A 216 -51.67 -54.31 -27.26
CA ASP A 216 -52.91 -53.99 -27.99
C ASP A 216 -53.03 -54.74 -29.34
N PHE A 217 -51.95 -55.38 -29.81
CA PHE A 217 -51.85 -56.11 -31.07
C PHE A 217 -51.39 -57.58 -30.93
N PHE A 218 -50.69 -57.93 -29.84
CA PHE A 218 -50.17 -59.27 -29.52
C PHE A 218 -50.47 -59.58 -28.04
N PRO A 219 -51.44 -60.46 -27.73
CA PRO A 219 -51.89 -60.68 -26.36
C PRO A 219 -50.86 -61.42 -25.49
N GLY A 220 -50.80 -61.06 -24.21
CA GLY A 220 -50.02 -61.81 -23.21
C GLY A 220 -48.50 -61.65 -23.32
N VAL A 221 -47.77 -62.75 -23.12
CA VAL A 221 -46.30 -62.79 -22.99
C VAL A 221 -45.59 -62.44 -24.30
N GLU A 222 -46.26 -62.65 -25.44
CA GLU A 222 -45.73 -62.41 -26.79
C GLU A 222 -45.20 -60.99 -26.98
N ALA A 223 -45.87 -59.97 -26.43
CA ALA A 223 -45.46 -58.57 -26.58
C ALA A 223 -44.08 -58.29 -25.96
N ALA A 224 -43.75 -58.92 -24.83
CA ALA A 224 -42.44 -58.80 -24.20
C ALA A 224 -41.38 -59.61 -24.96
N GLU A 225 -41.73 -60.83 -25.39
CA GLU A 225 -40.81 -61.72 -26.11
C GLU A 225 -40.43 -61.14 -27.49
N LEU A 226 -41.39 -60.59 -28.24
CA LEU A 226 -41.14 -59.85 -29.50
C LEU A 226 -40.16 -58.68 -29.32
N LEU A 227 -40.19 -58.01 -28.16
CA LEU A 227 -39.27 -56.92 -27.82
C LEU A 227 -37.88 -57.39 -27.39
N ALA A 228 -37.76 -58.63 -26.87
CA ALA A 228 -36.49 -59.29 -26.58
C ALA A 228 -35.82 -59.84 -27.86
N GLN A 229 -36.60 -60.51 -28.72
CA GLN A 229 -36.14 -61.13 -29.97
C GLN A 229 -35.88 -60.11 -31.07
N SER A 230 -36.68 -59.03 -31.16
CA SER A 230 -36.52 -57.94 -32.13
C SER A 230 -36.26 -56.55 -31.51
N PRO A 231 -35.08 -56.31 -30.87
CA PRO A 231 -34.73 -55.01 -30.26
C PRO A 231 -34.73 -53.80 -31.21
N ARG A 232 -34.81 -54.01 -32.53
CA ARG A 232 -35.01 -52.93 -33.50
C ARG A 232 -36.38 -52.24 -33.36
N LEU A 233 -37.39 -52.89 -32.78
CA LEU A 233 -38.70 -52.29 -32.46
C LEU A 233 -38.56 -51.02 -31.60
N TRP A 234 -37.66 -51.04 -30.60
CA TRP A 234 -37.37 -49.89 -29.75
C TRP A 234 -36.91 -48.64 -30.52
N SER A 235 -36.32 -48.80 -31.71
CA SER A 235 -35.79 -47.69 -32.51
C SER A 235 -36.88 -46.78 -33.10
N TYR A 236 -38.06 -47.32 -33.43
CA TYR A 236 -39.13 -46.59 -34.12
C TYR A 236 -39.70 -45.41 -33.29
N ARG A 237 -40.31 -44.44 -33.98
CA ARG A 237 -41.24 -43.48 -33.37
C ARG A 237 -42.58 -44.16 -33.13
N TYR A 238 -43.28 -43.81 -32.04
CA TYR A 238 -44.55 -44.43 -31.62
C TYR A 238 -45.56 -44.53 -32.77
N ALA A 239 -46.00 -43.40 -33.33
CA ALA A 239 -46.95 -43.36 -34.44
C ALA A 239 -46.52 -44.13 -35.71
N ARG A 240 -45.20 -44.31 -35.95
CA ARG A 240 -44.70 -45.10 -37.08
C ARG A 240 -44.71 -46.61 -36.80
N LEU A 241 -44.65 -47.01 -35.53
CA LEU A 241 -44.86 -48.39 -35.12
C LEU A 241 -46.36 -48.72 -35.16
N GLU A 242 -47.17 -47.87 -34.51
CA GLU A 242 -48.64 -47.93 -34.46
C GLU A 242 -49.30 -48.04 -35.85
N HIS A 243 -48.98 -47.13 -36.77
CA HIS A 243 -49.46 -47.19 -38.15
C HIS A 243 -49.05 -48.50 -38.86
N ARG A 244 -47.84 -49.03 -38.59
CA ARG A 244 -47.38 -50.29 -39.22
C ARG A 244 -48.10 -51.50 -38.67
N LEU A 245 -48.32 -51.55 -37.35
CA LEU A 245 -49.13 -52.58 -36.70
C LEU A 245 -50.59 -52.53 -37.19
N SER A 246 -51.14 -51.33 -37.35
CA SER A 246 -52.50 -51.11 -37.89
C SER A 246 -52.65 -51.60 -39.34
N VAL A 247 -51.68 -51.31 -40.20
CA VAL A 247 -51.68 -51.83 -41.59
C VAL A 247 -51.58 -53.35 -41.61
N LEU A 248 -50.66 -53.94 -40.84
CA LEU A 248 -50.53 -55.40 -40.74
C LEU A 248 -51.81 -56.06 -40.20
N LYS A 249 -52.49 -55.45 -39.23
CA LYS A 249 -53.80 -55.88 -38.73
C LYS A 249 -54.86 -55.83 -39.84
N SER A 250 -54.90 -54.76 -40.63
CA SER A 250 -55.83 -54.60 -41.77
C SER A 250 -55.58 -55.52 -42.97
N HIS A 251 -54.46 -56.25 -43.00
CA HIS A 251 -54.13 -57.23 -44.03
C HIS A 251 -54.01 -58.66 -43.47
N ASN A 252 -54.40 -58.87 -42.21
CA ASN A 252 -54.29 -60.13 -41.46
C ASN A 252 -52.85 -60.70 -41.38
N ASP A 253 -51.85 -59.82 -41.46
CA ASP A 253 -50.42 -60.16 -41.60
C ASP A 253 -49.62 -60.05 -40.28
N LEU A 254 -50.29 -59.88 -39.15
CA LEU A 254 -49.65 -59.84 -37.82
C LEU A 254 -48.90 -61.15 -37.50
N SER A 255 -49.45 -62.30 -37.90
CA SER A 255 -48.80 -63.62 -37.76
C SER A 255 -47.52 -63.73 -38.60
N LYS A 256 -47.49 -63.12 -39.80
CA LYS A 256 -46.27 -63.04 -40.63
C LYS A 256 -45.22 -62.16 -39.97
N LEU A 257 -45.60 -61.08 -39.27
CA LEU A 257 -44.66 -60.28 -38.48
C LEU A 257 -44.05 -61.10 -37.34
N ALA A 258 -44.89 -61.82 -36.56
CA ALA A 258 -44.41 -62.67 -35.48
C ALA A 258 -43.45 -63.75 -35.99
N GLY A 259 -43.85 -64.54 -37.00
CA GLY A 259 -43.01 -65.59 -37.60
C GLY A 259 -41.70 -65.07 -38.21
N ALA A 260 -41.70 -63.88 -38.81
CA ALA A 260 -40.49 -63.24 -39.33
C ALA A 260 -39.59 -62.64 -38.22
N MET A 261 -40.08 -62.53 -36.98
CA MET A 261 -39.35 -62.02 -35.82
C MET A 261 -38.83 -63.13 -34.90
N THR A 262 -39.40 -64.33 -34.95
CA THR A 262 -39.00 -65.51 -34.16
C THR A 262 -37.86 -66.33 -34.76
N LEU A 263 -37.37 -66.01 -35.98
CA LEU A 263 -36.28 -66.73 -36.62
C LEU A 263 -34.92 -66.46 -35.90
N PRO A 264 -34.20 -67.51 -35.44
CA PRO A 264 -32.94 -67.34 -34.73
C PRO A 264 -31.82 -66.85 -35.64
N LEU A 265 -31.04 -65.87 -35.17
CA LEU A 265 -29.92 -65.25 -35.90
C LEU A 265 -28.60 -66.04 -35.78
N ASP A 266 -28.66 -67.37 -35.86
CA ASP A 266 -27.49 -68.25 -35.78
C ASP A 266 -27.26 -69.02 -37.10
N GLY A 267 -26.10 -68.75 -37.73
CA GLY A 267 -25.43 -69.65 -38.68
C GLY A 267 -25.89 -69.71 -40.15
N ALA A 268 -27.18 -69.62 -40.46
CA ALA A 268 -27.67 -69.98 -41.80
C ALA A 268 -27.43 -68.91 -42.90
N SER A 269 -26.99 -69.35 -44.09
CA SER A 269 -26.80 -68.49 -45.28
C SER A 269 -28.14 -68.15 -45.95
N PRO A 270 -28.37 -66.90 -46.44
CA PRO A 270 -29.61 -66.50 -47.09
C PRO A 270 -30.04 -67.38 -48.27
N LEU A 271 -29.08 -68.01 -48.96
CA LEU A 271 -29.34 -68.87 -50.12
C LEU A 271 -30.13 -70.14 -49.76
N HIS A 272 -30.07 -70.63 -48.52
CA HIS A 272 -30.74 -71.87 -48.14
C HIS A 272 -32.26 -71.69 -47.90
N LEU A 273 -32.69 -70.49 -47.50
CA LEU A 273 -34.11 -70.21 -47.21
C LEU A 273 -34.94 -69.94 -48.48
N ALA A 274 -34.30 -69.46 -49.55
CA ALA A 274 -34.96 -69.19 -50.84
C ALA A 274 -35.55 -70.47 -51.47
N ALA A 275 -34.94 -71.63 -51.21
CA ALA A 275 -35.38 -72.92 -51.76
C ALA A 275 -36.72 -73.43 -51.19
N GLN A 276 -37.09 -73.03 -49.97
CA GLN A 276 -38.32 -73.52 -49.31
C GLN A 276 -39.58 -72.67 -49.57
N LEU A 277 -39.45 -71.45 -50.11
CA LEU A 277 -40.58 -70.51 -50.28
C LEU A 277 -41.00 -70.23 -51.74
N GLY A 278 -40.29 -70.79 -52.73
CA GLY A 278 -40.89 -71.20 -53.98
C GLY A 278 -41.47 -70.13 -54.93
N LYS A 279 -40.94 -68.89 -54.97
CA LYS A 279 -41.04 -67.95 -56.12
C LYS A 279 -40.04 -66.77 -55.99
N PRO A 280 -39.76 -66.01 -57.09
CA PRO A 280 -38.40 -65.53 -57.37
C PRO A 280 -37.99 -64.15 -56.81
N GLU A 281 -36.66 -63.99 -56.76
CA GLU A 281 -35.78 -62.81 -56.62
C GLU A 281 -36.26 -61.53 -55.89
N PRO A 282 -35.56 -61.09 -54.82
CA PRO A 282 -35.84 -59.83 -54.14
C PRO A 282 -35.13 -58.62 -54.79
N VAL A 283 -35.91 -57.63 -55.24
CA VAL A 283 -35.37 -56.32 -55.68
C VAL A 283 -34.68 -55.60 -54.51
N LEU A 284 -33.40 -55.26 -54.70
CA LEU A 284 -32.55 -54.64 -53.69
C LEU A 284 -32.95 -53.18 -53.37
N TRP A 285 -33.52 -52.97 -52.18
CA TRP A 285 -33.77 -51.64 -51.61
C TRP A 285 -32.47 -51.02 -51.03
N SER A 286 -31.54 -50.62 -51.91
CA SER A 286 -30.23 -50.07 -51.52
C SER A 286 -29.92 -48.64 -52.00
N SER A 287 -30.81 -48.01 -52.77
CA SER A 287 -30.51 -46.75 -53.48
C SER A 287 -31.31 -45.54 -52.97
N LEU A 288 -30.76 -44.75 -52.04
CA LEU A 288 -31.19 -43.35 -51.81
C LEU A 288 -30.27 -42.46 -50.91
N VAL A 289 -28.96 -42.70 -50.83
CA VAL A 289 -28.02 -41.75 -50.15
C VAL A 289 -26.64 -41.67 -50.84
N VAL A 290 -26.53 -40.92 -51.94
CA VAL A 290 -25.31 -40.17 -52.31
C VAL A 290 -25.73 -38.87 -53.00
N GLY A 291 -25.08 -37.77 -52.65
CA GLY A 291 -25.17 -36.49 -53.36
C GLY A 291 -23.98 -35.62 -52.97
N GLY A 292 -23.17 -35.23 -53.94
CA GLY A 292 -21.95 -34.43 -53.73
C GLY A 292 -21.59 -33.69 -55.01
N PHE A 293 -20.85 -32.59 -54.86
CA PHE A 293 -20.39 -31.75 -55.98
C PHE A 293 -18.94 -31.32 -55.78
N LEU A 294 -18.24 -31.15 -56.90
CA LEU A 294 -16.81 -30.83 -57.01
C LEU A 294 -16.61 -29.78 -58.10
N THR A 295 -15.91 -28.70 -57.77
CA THR A 295 -15.13 -27.80 -58.64
C THR A 295 -14.15 -27.07 -57.68
N CYS A 296 -12.84 -26.97 -57.88
CA CYS A 296 -12.08 -26.47 -59.05
C CYS A 296 -12.42 -25.00 -59.33
N GLY A 297 -11.50 -24.07 -59.57
CA GLY A 297 -10.04 -24.11 -59.75
C GLY A 297 -9.62 -22.83 -60.51
N LEU A 298 -8.34 -22.63 -60.82
CA LEU A 298 -7.74 -21.42 -61.45
C LEU A 298 -7.52 -20.22 -60.49
N GLU A 299 -6.51 -19.34 -60.65
CA GLU A 299 -5.09 -19.50 -61.04
C GLU A 299 -4.32 -18.19 -60.69
N ASP A 300 -2.99 -18.21 -60.59
CA ASP A 300 -2.12 -17.03 -60.35
C ASP A 300 -1.68 -16.43 -61.71
N PRO A 301 -1.46 -15.10 -61.84
CA PRO A 301 -0.05 -14.69 -61.92
C PRO A 301 0.29 -13.29 -61.36
N ARG A 302 1.57 -13.14 -60.96
CA ARG A 302 2.29 -11.85 -60.77
C ARG A 302 3.08 -11.50 -62.04
N PRO A 303 3.40 -10.21 -62.32
CA PRO A 303 4.81 -9.80 -62.12
C PRO A 303 5.11 -8.30 -61.82
N LEU A 304 6.20 -8.09 -61.06
CA LEU A 304 7.34 -7.14 -61.23
C LEU A 304 7.18 -5.64 -61.61
N SER A 305 7.47 -4.79 -60.60
CA SER A 305 8.54 -3.75 -60.53
C SER A 305 8.70 -2.54 -61.48
N ALA A 306 8.81 -1.34 -60.87
CA ALA A 306 9.71 -0.22 -61.22
C ALA A 306 9.91 0.71 -59.98
N LYS A 307 10.92 1.60 -59.81
CA LYS A 307 12.41 1.53 -59.89
C LYS A 307 13.08 2.88 -60.30
N GLN A 308 12.94 3.94 -59.50
CA GLN A 308 13.71 5.21 -59.58
C GLN A 308 14.15 5.60 -58.13
N ILE A 309 15.38 6.05 -57.77
CA ILE A 309 16.53 6.73 -58.44
C ILE A 309 16.20 8.22 -58.70
N SER A 310 16.95 9.26 -58.27
CA SER A 310 18.36 9.47 -57.80
C SER A 310 18.44 10.65 -56.76
N PHE A 311 19.53 11.20 -56.20
CA PHE A 311 20.94 10.81 -55.91
C PHE A 311 21.60 11.81 -54.91
N GLY A 312 22.73 11.43 -54.26
CA GLY A 312 23.78 12.35 -53.73
C GLY A 312 23.54 13.11 -52.40
N SER A 313 24.54 13.61 -51.66
CA SER A 313 26.02 13.41 -51.71
C SER A 313 26.67 13.74 -50.33
N LEU A 314 27.89 13.23 -50.08
CA LEU A 314 28.72 13.38 -48.85
C LEU A 314 30.17 13.76 -49.22
N PRO A 315 31.11 14.04 -48.27
CA PRO A 315 30.98 14.51 -46.88
C PRO A 315 31.48 15.98 -46.72
N PRO A 316 32.77 16.39 -46.52
CA PRO A 316 33.96 15.84 -45.82
C PRO A 316 34.62 16.76 -44.73
N THR A 317 35.27 16.14 -43.72
CA THR A 317 36.48 16.65 -42.95
C THR A 317 36.38 17.97 -42.12
N SER A 318 37.23 18.27 -41.10
CA SER A 318 38.08 17.46 -40.17
C SER A 318 38.68 18.31 -39.01
N LYS A 319 39.29 17.62 -38.02
CA LYS A 319 40.50 18.02 -37.23
C LYS A 319 40.49 19.19 -36.20
N MET A 320 40.72 18.78 -34.94
CA MET A 320 41.83 19.19 -34.03
C MET A 320 41.93 20.55 -33.31
N GLN A 321 42.38 20.41 -32.05
CA GLN A 321 43.39 21.21 -31.29
C GLN A 321 43.01 22.39 -30.34
N HIS A 322 43.34 22.11 -29.07
CA HIS A 322 43.88 22.94 -27.96
C HIS A 322 45.01 23.93 -28.40
N PRO A 323 45.59 24.82 -27.55
CA PRO A 323 45.30 25.20 -26.14
C PRO A 323 45.12 26.73 -25.92
N SER A 324 44.93 27.16 -24.68
CA SER A 324 45.43 28.47 -24.20
C SER A 324 46.19 28.34 -22.86
N TRP A 325 47.02 29.33 -22.54
CA TRP A 325 48.03 29.31 -21.44
C TRP A 325 48.05 30.67 -20.71
N ARG A 326 48.68 30.69 -19.51
CA ARG A 326 49.21 31.84 -18.72
C ARG A 326 48.38 32.24 -17.47
N ARG A 327 48.99 32.65 -16.34
CA ARG A 327 50.34 32.37 -15.76
C ARG A 327 50.44 32.95 -14.32
N TRP A 328 51.14 32.27 -13.40
CA TRP A 328 52.00 32.84 -12.32
C TRP A 328 51.37 33.77 -11.23
N LEU A 329 51.97 33.98 -10.03
CA LEU A 329 52.84 33.14 -9.17
C LEU A 329 53.04 33.78 -7.76
N ARG A 330 53.42 32.93 -6.79
CA ARG A 330 54.35 33.18 -5.64
C ARG A 330 53.92 34.03 -4.41
N ARG A 331 54.57 33.68 -3.29
CA ARG A 331 54.64 34.33 -1.95
C ARG A 331 53.32 34.28 -1.15
N GLY A 332 53.28 33.91 0.13
CA GLY A 332 54.33 33.49 1.08
C GLY A 332 54.73 34.60 2.05
N GLY A 333 54.39 34.44 3.33
CA GLY A 333 54.64 35.45 4.37
C GLY A 333 54.24 34.99 5.78
N LEU A 334 55.14 34.26 6.45
CA LEU A 334 55.19 34.18 7.91
C LEU A 334 55.98 35.39 8.41
N VAL A 335 55.43 36.20 9.33
CA VAL A 335 56.14 37.29 10.02
C VAL A 335 55.71 37.32 11.48
N HIS A 336 56.67 37.57 12.38
CA HIS A 336 56.46 37.53 13.83
C HIS A 336 57.19 38.73 14.46
N ARG A 337 56.47 39.58 15.22
CA ARG A 337 57.04 40.66 16.10
C ARG A 337 57.75 41.80 15.31
N PRO A 338 58.25 42.91 15.93
CA PRO A 338 58.58 43.17 17.34
C PRO A 338 58.05 44.49 17.96
N CYS A 339 58.62 44.86 19.12
CA CYS A 339 58.22 45.94 20.03
C CYS A 339 58.92 47.30 19.76
N ALA A 340 58.36 48.40 20.27
CA ALA A 340 59.13 49.60 20.65
C ALA A 340 58.43 50.49 21.72
N ASN A 341 59.12 50.73 22.83
CA ASN A 341 59.26 51.97 23.63
C ASN A 341 58.07 52.91 23.94
N LEU A 342 57.71 52.99 25.24
CA LEU A 342 57.95 54.11 26.20
C LEU A 342 57.49 55.56 25.84
N PRO A 343 57.06 56.40 26.83
CA PRO A 343 57.73 56.57 28.14
C PRO A 343 56.85 56.43 29.41
N ARG A 344 57.54 56.50 30.56
CA ARG A 344 56.97 56.48 31.92
C ARG A 344 56.31 57.81 32.27
N PHE A 345 55.23 57.76 33.05
CA PHE A 345 55.02 58.70 34.16
C PHE A 345 55.04 57.92 35.48
N THR A 346 55.60 58.53 36.52
CA THR A 346 55.81 57.89 37.83
C THR A 346 54.59 58.03 38.73
N PHE A 347 54.24 56.98 39.47
CA PHE A 347 53.18 56.98 40.46
C PHE A 347 53.39 58.00 41.58
N GLY A 348 52.28 58.54 42.11
CA GLY A 348 52.22 59.19 43.41
C GLY A 348 51.13 58.54 44.27
N ALA A 349 51.47 58.20 45.52
CA ALA A 349 50.57 57.80 46.61
C ALA A 349 49.55 56.66 46.33
N ALA A 350 50.00 55.44 46.62
CA ALA A 350 49.23 54.19 46.67
C ALA A 350 47.80 54.26 47.25
N LEU A 351 46.86 53.65 46.53
CA LEU A 351 45.90 52.73 47.15
C LEU A 351 46.51 51.32 47.09
N THR A 352 46.30 50.51 48.12
CA THR A 352 46.86 49.15 48.23
C THR A 352 46.15 48.17 47.30
N GLU A 353 46.90 47.29 46.62
CA GLU A 353 46.35 46.15 45.87
C GLU A 353 45.56 45.21 46.80
N SER A 354 44.25 45.45 46.95
CA SER A 354 43.38 44.54 47.70
C SER A 354 42.97 43.38 46.82
N THR A 355 43.56 42.19 47.03
CA THR A 355 43.20 40.97 46.29
C THR A 355 41.67 40.77 46.29
N PRO A 356 41.01 40.64 45.12
CA PRO A 356 39.55 40.65 45.06
C PRO A 356 38.91 39.54 45.93
N PRO A 357 37.83 39.83 46.69
CA PRO A 357 37.27 38.88 47.64
C PRO A 357 36.84 37.54 47.03
N ALA A 358 36.90 36.47 47.83
CA ALA A 358 36.52 35.12 47.38
C ALA A 358 35.03 34.95 46.97
N TRP A 359 34.16 35.95 47.22
CA TRP A 359 32.81 36.03 46.63
C TRP A 359 32.82 36.69 45.25
N TRP A 360 33.66 37.71 45.05
CA TRP A 360 33.82 38.42 43.77
C TRP A 360 34.29 37.46 42.68
N LEU A 361 35.36 36.71 42.98
CA LEU A 361 35.99 35.73 42.09
C LEU A 361 35.05 34.57 41.69
N LYS A 362 33.98 34.30 42.45
CA LYS A 362 32.93 33.33 42.10
C LYS A 362 31.92 33.88 41.08
N GLY A 363 31.85 35.20 40.93
CA GLY A 363 31.07 35.84 39.88
C GLY A 363 31.63 35.58 38.48
N ARG A 364 30.84 35.90 37.45
CA ARG A 364 31.26 35.85 36.03
C ARG A 364 30.84 37.15 35.34
N PRO A 365 31.70 37.81 34.55
CA PRO A 365 31.31 38.98 33.77
C PRO A 365 30.11 38.69 32.84
N ARG A 366 29.28 39.71 32.62
CA ARG A 366 28.18 39.69 31.65
C ARG A 366 28.67 40.22 30.30
N ASN A 367 28.30 39.52 29.23
CA ASN A 367 28.57 39.96 27.86
C ASN A 367 27.37 40.73 27.25
N VAL A 368 26.18 40.60 27.83
CA VAL A 368 24.92 41.15 27.28
C VAL A 368 24.19 41.97 28.35
N PHE A 369 23.70 43.16 27.96
CA PHE A 369 23.16 44.19 28.85
C PHE A 369 21.71 44.55 28.48
N ARG A 370 20.91 45.08 29.42
CA ARG A 370 19.46 45.26 29.17
C ARG A 370 19.12 46.47 28.32
N SER A 371 19.91 47.55 28.41
CA SER A 371 19.68 48.80 27.68
C SER A 371 20.97 49.60 27.52
N ARG A 372 21.05 50.45 26.49
CA ARG A 372 22.19 51.36 26.27
C ARG A 372 22.42 52.27 27.49
N ALA A 373 21.34 52.90 27.99
CA ALA A 373 21.40 53.78 29.15
C ALA A 373 21.95 53.10 30.42
N GLU A 374 21.54 51.85 30.71
CA GLU A 374 22.10 51.07 31.83
C GLU A 374 23.63 51.00 31.76
N VAL A 375 24.19 50.63 30.61
CA VAL A 375 25.65 50.53 30.44
C VAL A 375 26.31 51.91 30.45
N GLU A 376 25.71 52.89 29.78
CA GLU A 376 26.25 54.24 29.61
C GLU A 376 26.42 55.00 30.94
N LEU A 377 25.52 54.81 31.91
CA LEU A 377 25.70 55.34 33.26
C LEU A 377 26.64 54.47 34.10
N LEU A 378 26.44 53.14 34.11
CA LEU A 378 27.15 52.25 35.03
C LEU A 378 28.63 52.06 34.64
N SER A 379 29.01 52.24 33.36
CA SER A 379 30.42 52.24 32.94
C SER A 379 31.18 53.46 33.47
N GLN A 380 30.53 54.63 33.54
CA GLN A 380 31.11 55.85 34.14
C GLN A 380 31.29 55.67 35.66
N LEU A 381 30.34 55.02 36.33
CA LEU A 381 30.48 54.67 37.74
C LEU A 381 31.58 53.61 37.98
N ALA A 382 31.87 52.72 37.04
CA ALA A 382 32.98 51.76 37.15
C ALA A 382 34.32 52.49 37.27
N VAL A 383 34.63 53.40 36.34
CA VAL A 383 35.89 54.18 36.32
C VAL A 383 36.04 55.10 37.55
N LEU A 384 34.93 55.51 38.17
CA LEU A 384 34.94 56.33 39.38
C LEU A 384 35.09 55.53 40.68
N LEU A 385 34.52 54.32 40.75
CA LEU A 385 34.45 53.49 41.97
C LEU A 385 35.54 52.42 42.05
N MET A 386 35.99 51.89 40.92
CA MET A 386 37.05 50.88 40.81
C MET A 386 38.00 51.25 39.66
N PRO A 387 38.81 52.31 39.82
CA PRO A 387 39.60 52.87 38.72
C PRO A 387 40.69 51.94 38.17
N ASP A 388 41.13 50.96 38.96
CA ASP A 388 42.19 50.01 38.63
C ASP A 388 41.66 48.66 38.09
N GLU A 389 40.33 48.45 38.11
CA GLU A 389 39.66 47.24 37.58
C GLU A 389 39.11 47.49 36.16
N PRO A 390 39.16 46.51 35.24
CA PRO A 390 38.54 46.65 33.92
C PRO A 390 37.02 46.88 34.02
N ILE A 391 36.48 47.83 33.25
CA ILE A 391 35.06 48.24 33.29
C ILE A 391 34.08 47.05 33.22
N ALA A 392 34.40 46.03 32.43
CA ALA A 392 33.60 44.80 32.29
C ALA A 392 33.41 44.02 33.60
N GLU A 393 34.37 44.10 34.53
CA GLU A 393 34.38 43.35 35.79
C GLU A 393 33.31 43.85 36.77
N ALA A 394 32.89 45.11 36.66
CA ALA A 394 31.77 45.66 37.43
C ALA A 394 30.42 44.99 37.15
N PHE A 395 30.28 44.30 36.01
CA PHE A 395 29.02 43.75 35.51
C PHE A 395 28.90 42.23 35.74
N ARG A 396 29.09 41.75 36.98
CA ARG A 396 29.15 40.32 37.32
C ARG A 396 27.81 39.66 37.71
N ASP A 397 27.65 38.42 37.25
CA ASP A 397 26.62 37.44 37.61
C ASP A 397 27.15 36.53 38.73
N PHE A 398 26.49 36.43 39.89
CA PHE A 398 26.96 35.68 41.06
C PHE A 398 26.14 34.40 41.30
N PRO A 399 26.76 33.21 41.47
CA PRO A 399 26.04 31.96 41.72
C PRO A 399 25.48 31.89 43.15
N VAL A 400 24.22 31.48 43.30
CA VAL A 400 23.56 31.29 44.61
C VAL A 400 22.71 30.02 44.67
N GLN A 401 22.47 29.51 45.87
CA GLN A 401 21.52 28.42 46.10
C GLN A 401 20.08 28.96 46.03
N ARG A 402 19.21 28.27 45.27
CA ARG A 402 17.77 28.62 45.18
C ARG A 402 17.11 28.52 46.55
N CYS A 403 16.25 29.47 46.89
CA CYS A 403 15.49 29.45 48.15
C CYS A 403 14.07 30.02 47.95
N LYS A 404 13.17 29.86 48.94
CA LYS A 404 11.77 30.34 48.83
C LYS A 404 11.65 31.84 48.51
N GLY A 405 12.63 32.67 48.90
CA GLY A 405 12.68 34.10 48.56
C GLY A 405 13.32 34.44 47.20
N TRP A 406 14.10 33.54 46.61
CA TRP A 406 14.81 33.76 45.34
C TRP A 406 14.91 32.47 44.53
N GLY A 407 14.09 32.39 43.47
CA GLY A 407 13.95 31.17 42.64
C GLY A 407 15.06 30.92 41.62
N SER A 408 15.93 31.91 41.36
CA SER A 408 17.08 31.76 40.47
C SER A 408 18.28 31.18 41.20
N SER A 409 19.12 30.44 40.49
CA SER A 409 20.44 29.97 40.96
C SER A 409 21.57 30.99 40.70
N ARG A 410 21.23 32.23 40.34
CA ARG A 410 22.14 33.37 40.23
C ARG A 410 21.51 34.65 40.76
N LEU A 411 22.34 35.55 41.28
CA LEU A 411 22.04 36.98 41.46
C LEU A 411 22.71 37.76 40.34
N CYS A 412 21.96 38.69 39.76
CA CYS A 412 22.38 39.48 38.61
C CYS A 412 22.23 40.97 38.97
N PRO A 413 23.08 41.53 39.85
CA PRO A 413 23.09 42.96 40.14
C PRO A 413 23.46 43.74 38.88
N ASP A 414 22.94 44.96 38.74
CA ASP A 414 23.12 45.72 37.50
C ASP A 414 24.53 46.32 37.42
N PHE A 415 25.14 46.57 38.58
CA PHE A 415 26.55 46.85 38.81
C PHE A 415 26.95 46.36 40.21
N ALA A 416 28.20 45.93 40.39
CA ALA A 416 28.76 45.53 41.68
C ALA A 416 30.20 46.05 41.84
N ALA A 417 30.60 46.38 43.06
CA ALA A 417 31.95 46.79 43.40
C ALA A 417 32.43 46.21 44.75
N HIS A 418 33.73 45.92 44.84
CA HIS A 418 34.46 45.52 46.06
C HIS A 418 35.47 46.58 46.47
N GLY A 419 35.98 46.51 47.70
CA GLY A 419 37.02 47.45 48.21
C GLY A 419 36.52 48.86 48.50
N VAL A 420 35.37 49.27 47.95
CA VAL A 420 34.80 50.62 48.09
C VAL A 420 34.21 50.94 49.47
N LEU A 421 33.92 49.92 50.30
CA LEU A 421 33.36 50.07 51.65
C LEU A 421 34.40 49.75 52.74
N LYS A 422 34.37 50.49 53.86
CA LYS A 422 35.27 50.34 55.01
C LYS A 422 35.26 48.94 55.62
N ARG A 423 34.13 48.24 55.54
CA ARG A 423 34.00 46.89 56.08
C ARG A 423 34.63 45.88 55.10
N ALA A 424 35.73 45.26 55.52
CA ALA A 424 36.50 44.33 54.71
C ALA A 424 35.61 43.26 54.05
N GLY A 425 35.71 43.16 52.72
CA GLY A 425 34.96 42.20 51.92
C GLY A 425 33.49 42.56 51.64
N ALA A 426 32.93 43.65 52.17
CA ALA A 426 31.59 44.11 51.82
C ALA A 426 31.50 44.59 50.36
N ALA A 427 30.29 44.54 49.80
CA ALA A 427 29.98 44.89 48.42
C ALA A 427 29.12 46.16 48.34
N LEU A 428 29.36 47.00 47.33
CA LEU A 428 28.40 48.01 46.89
C LEU A 428 27.74 47.51 45.60
N PHE A 429 26.43 47.26 45.65
CA PHE A 429 25.63 46.97 44.45
C PHE A 429 24.91 48.23 44.02
N ILE A 430 24.89 48.48 42.71
CA ILE A 430 24.11 49.57 42.11
C ILE A 430 23.09 48.96 41.15
N GLU A 431 21.86 49.45 41.27
CA GLU A 431 20.68 49.02 40.51
C GLU A 431 20.14 50.23 39.73
N TYR A 432 19.74 50.04 38.46
CA TYR A 432 19.26 51.15 37.63
C TYR A 432 17.81 50.94 37.17
N ASP A 433 16.88 51.63 37.83
CA ASP A 433 15.44 51.42 37.68
C ASP A 433 14.80 52.31 36.59
N GLY A 434 15.49 52.45 35.46
CA GLY A 434 15.18 53.42 34.40
C GLY A 434 13.97 53.14 33.51
N TYR A 435 13.08 52.21 33.85
CA TYR A 435 12.01 51.74 32.95
C TYR A 435 10.61 51.73 33.60
N TYR A 436 9.56 51.99 32.83
CA TYR A 436 8.19 52.16 33.35
C TYR A 436 7.62 50.90 34.04
N ARG A 437 8.08 49.69 33.66
CA ARG A 437 7.63 48.41 34.26
C ARG A 437 7.93 48.28 35.76
N HIS A 438 8.86 49.09 36.29
CA HIS A 438 9.16 49.15 37.72
C HIS A 438 8.14 50.01 38.52
N MET A 439 7.18 50.65 37.84
CA MET A 439 6.10 51.42 38.47
C MET A 439 4.87 50.56 38.78
N GLU A 440 4.76 49.36 38.21
CA GLU A 440 3.69 48.41 38.52
C GLU A 440 3.96 47.71 39.86
N PRO A 441 2.93 47.33 40.65
CA PRO A 441 3.10 46.55 41.87
C PRO A 441 3.87 45.24 41.67
N ALA A 442 3.77 44.62 40.49
CA ALA A 442 4.53 43.41 40.14
C ALA A 442 6.02 43.67 39.85
N GLY A 443 6.37 44.88 39.40
CA GLY A 443 7.75 45.36 39.28
C GLY A 443 8.35 45.65 40.66
N LEU A 444 7.69 46.50 41.45
CA LEU A 444 8.12 46.86 42.80
C LEU A 444 8.39 45.61 43.68
N ASN A 445 7.48 44.62 43.66
CA ASN A 445 7.63 43.34 44.38
C ASN A 445 8.72 42.40 43.84
N ARG A 446 9.23 42.64 42.62
CA ARG A 446 10.37 41.91 42.04
C ARG A 446 11.69 42.54 42.49
N ASP A 447 11.74 43.86 42.50
CA ASP A 447 12.97 44.60 42.82
C ASP A 447 13.24 44.60 44.33
N VAL A 448 12.22 44.80 45.18
CA VAL A 448 12.31 44.57 46.64
C VAL A 448 12.82 43.15 46.96
N ARG A 449 12.39 42.15 46.18
CA ARG A 449 12.84 40.76 46.30
C ARG A 449 14.30 40.58 45.83
N LYS A 450 14.74 41.34 44.82
CA LYS A 450 16.14 41.37 44.36
C LYS A 450 17.05 42.06 45.38
N THR A 451 16.67 43.23 45.92
CA THR A 451 17.36 43.89 47.05
C THR A 451 17.50 42.94 48.24
N SER A 452 16.39 42.31 48.65
CA SER A 452 16.36 41.35 49.76
C SER A 452 17.27 40.15 49.53
N ALA A 453 17.38 39.67 48.28
CA ALA A 453 18.25 38.55 47.94
C ALA A 453 19.74 38.98 47.87
N LEU A 454 20.04 40.15 47.31
CA LEU A 454 21.40 40.73 47.30
C LEU A 454 21.93 40.88 48.73
N LEU A 455 21.19 41.59 49.60
CA LEU A 455 21.60 41.82 51.01
C LEU A 455 21.64 40.53 51.85
N LYS A 456 20.88 39.49 51.49
CA LYS A 456 20.90 38.19 52.17
C LYS A 456 22.11 37.32 51.82
N PHE A 457 22.57 37.37 50.56
CA PHE A 457 23.64 36.49 50.06
C PHE A 457 25.00 37.18 49.97
N ALA A 458 25.05 38.52 50.03
CA ALA A 458 26.29 39.28 50.09
C ALA A 458 26.89 39.31 51.52
N PRO A 459 28.18 39.67 51.68
CA PRO A 459 28.80 39.81 52.99
C PRO A 459 28.16 40.89 53.86
N VAL A 460 28.21 40.69 55.18
CA VAL A 460 27.58 41.58 56.17
C VAL A 460 28.08 43.01 56.02
N GLY A 461 27.17 43.98 55.91
CA GLY A 461 27.50 45.40 55.66
C GLY A 461 27.66 45.78 54.18
N SER A 462 27.32 44.89 53.25
CA SER A 462 27.10 45.27 51.85
C SER A 462 25.91 46.23 51.72
N ILE A 463 25.96 47.14 50.75
CA ILE A 463 24.94 48.17 50.49
C ILE A 463 24.36 47.95 49.10
N VAL A 464 23.04 48.12 48.96
CA VAL A 464 22.35 48.23 47.65
C VAL A 464 21.94 49.68 47.46
N LEU A 465 22.32 50.28 46.34
CA LEU A 465 21.95 51.64 45.94
C LEU A 465 21.08 51.57 44.68
N ARG A 466 19.89 52.17 44.70
CA ARG A 466 18.94 52.19 43.56
C ARG A 466 18.90 53.59 42.94
N ILE A 467 19.25 53.68 41.66
CA ILE A 467 19.19 54.91 40.86
C ILE A 467 17.85 54.96 40.13
N ALA A 468 17.07 56.01 40.37
CA ALA A 468 15.72 56.15 39.82
C ALA A 468 15.43 57.59 39.33
N HIS A 469 14.57 57.70 38.31
CA HIS A 469 14.11 58.97 37.72
C HIS A 469 12.88 59.60 38.39
N LYS A 470 12.36 58.95 39.42
CA LYS A 470 11.20 59.39 40.20
C LYS A 470 11.26 58.76 41.58
N GLU A 471 10.92 59.53 42.61
CA GLU A 471 10.82 59.05 43.99
C GLU A 471 9.79 57.90 44.11
N ARG A 472 10.10 56.90 44.94
CA ARG A 472 9.25 55.73 45.19
C ARG A 472 9.32 55.34 46.66
N GLN A 473 8.18 54.98 47.24
CA GLN A 473 8.11 54.44 48.60
C GLN A 473 8.52 52.95 48.62
N TRP A 474 9.79 52.67 48.32
CA TRP A 474 10.39 51.36 48.49
C TRP A 474 10.31 50.94 49.96
N LYS A 475 9.92 49.67 50.21
CA LYS A 475 9.89 49.05 51.54
C LYS A 475 10.99 47.98 51.64
N ASP A 476 12.21 48.37 51.27
CA ASP A 476 13.42 47.57 51.39
C ASP A 476 14.57 48.39 52.01
N ASN A 477 15.69 47.72 52.29
CA ASN A 477 16.84 48.32 52.96
C ASN A 477 17.87 48.88 51.94
N SER A 478 17.41 49.46 50.82
CA SER A 478 18.29 50.10 49.84
C SER A 478 18.43 51.61 50.04
N VAL A 479 19.59 52.15 49.64
CA VAL A 479 19.83 53.59 49.54
C VAL A 479 19.24 54.08 48.21
N GLN A 480 18.33 55.05 48.25
CA GLN A 480 17.75 55.63 47.05
C GLN A 480 18.57 56.81 46.54
N VAL A 481 18.70 56.92 45.22
CA VAL A 481 19.32 58.05 44.53
C VAL A 481 18.37 58.51 43.42
N LEU A 482 17.80 59.70 43.60
CA LEU A 482 16.94 60.35 42.62
C LEU A 482 17.80 61.18 41.67
N VAL A 483 17.66 60.93 40.37
CA VAL A 483 18.40 61.63 39.30
C VAL A 483 17.46 62.20 38.25
N ASP A 484 17.95 63.15 37.47
CA ASP A 484 17.26 63.56 36.25
C ASP A 484 17.34 62.50 35.15
N CYS A 485 16.27 62.40 34.36
CA CYS A 485 16.28 61.68 33.09
C CYS A 485 17.37 62.26 32.16
N TRP A 486 18.27 61.41 31.67
CA TRP A 486 19.15 61.74 30.55
C TRP A 486 18.69 61.05 29.27
N GLN A 487 19.09 61.59 28.12
CA GLN A 487 18.95 60.92 26.83
C GLN A 487 20.21 60.10 26.58
N SER A 488 20.06 58.84 26.15
CA SER A 488 21.23 58.00 25.82
C SER A 488 22.04 58.66 24.70
N GLU A 489 23.36 58.53 24.78
CA GLU A 489 24.35 59.13 23.87
C GLU A 489 24.44 60.67 23.95
N HIS A 490 23.56 61.33 24.74
CA HIS A 490 23.63 62.76 25.01
C HIS A 490 24.49 63.08 26.24
N VAL A 491 25.81 63.15 25.97
CA VAL A 491 26.89 63.36 26.95
C VAL A 491 26.61 64.46 28.00
N PRO A 492 26.06 65.66 27.67
CA PRO A 492 25.80 66.69 28.69
C PRO A 492 24.79 66.26 29.76
N SER A 493 23.74 65.51 29.37
CA SER A 493 22.76 65.01 30.34
C SER A 493 23.29 63.81 31.12
N LEU A 494 24.03 62.90 30.48
CA LEU A 494 24.73 61.82 31.18
C LEU A 494 25.65 62.38 32.28
N HIS A 495 26.44 63.40 31.94
CA HIS A 495 27.34 64.07 32.87
C HIS A 495 26.61 64.70 34.06
N LYS A 496 25.44 65.34 33.83
CA LYS A 496 24.59 65.85 34.92
C LYS A 496 24.15 64.71 35.86
N THR A 497 23.67 63.60 35.30
CA THR A 497 23.23 62.43 36.08
C THR A 497 24.38 61.80 36.86
N VAL A 498 25.57 61.62 36.27
CA VAL A 498 26.75 61.08 36.98
C VAL A 498 27.10 61.95 38.20
N ARG A 499 27.08 63.29 38.07
CA ARG A 499 27.32 64.18 39.23
C ARG A 499 26.26 64.01 40.32
N GLN A 500 24.98 63.86 39.95
CA GLN A 500 23.89 63.61 40.91
C GLN A 500 24.12 62.30 41.68
N VAL A 501 24.48 61.21 40.98
CA VAL A 501 24.78 59.92 41.63
C VAL A 501 25.96 60.04 42.59
N VAL A 502 27.06 60.67 42.17
CA VAL A 502 28.25 60.86 43.02
C VAL A 502 27.92 61.72 44.25
N ALA A 503 27.17 62.81 44.08
CA ALA A 503 26.75 63.67 45.19
C ALA A 503 25.85 62.92 46.19
N SER A 504 24.83 62.18 45.73
CA SER A 504 23.96 61.39 46.62
C SER A 504 24.69 60.22 47.27
N LEU A 505 25.67 59.60 46.60
CA LEU A 505 26.53 58.58 47.19
C LEU A 505 27.42 59.17 48.30
N LEU A 506 28.01 60.35 48.07
CA LEU A 506 28.79 61.10 49.06
C LEU A 506 27.95 61.71 50.20
N GLN A 507 26.63 61.85 50.02
CA GLN A 507 25.70 62.26 51.06
C GLN A 507 25.25 61.06 51.91
N SER A 508 24.76 60.00 51.27
CA SER A 508 24.09 58.88 51.94
C SER A 508 25.02 57.78 52.43
N CYS A 509 26.19 57.59 51.81
CA CYS A 509 27.12 56.48 52.11
C CYS A 509 28.48 56.93 52.68
N ARG A 510 28.69 58.24 52.92
CA ARG A 510 29.99 58.81 53.36
C ARG A 510 30.62 58.10 54.56
N ALA A 511 29.80 57.68 55.51
CA ALA A 511 30.23 57.01 56.73
C ALA A 511 30.79 55.59 56.46
N GLU A 512 30.35 54.93 55.40
CA GLU A 512 30.69 53.53 55.07
C GLU A 512 31.69 53.39 53.92
N LEU A 513 31.92 54.43 53.10
CA LEU A 513 32.91 54.44 52.01
C LEU A 513 34.35 54.52 52.51
N VAL A 514 35.30 53.85 51.84
CA VAL A 514 36.73 53.96 52.20
C VAL A 514 37.26 55.39 52.03
N PRO A 515 38.06 55.95 52.96
CA PRO A 515 38.44 57.36 52.94
C PRO A 515 39.12 57.83 51.64
N GLY A 516 40.00 57.01 51.05
CA GLY A 516 40.64 57.34 49.77
C GLY A 516 39.65 57.47 48.61
N LEU A 517 38.59 56.66 48.58
CA LEU A 517 37.53 56.76 47.59
C LEU A 517 36.64 57.99 47.83
N VAL A 518 36.39 58.38 49.10
CA VAL A 518 35.68 59.63 49.41
C VAL A 518 36.46 60.82 48.82
N SER A 519 37.76 60.92 49.10
CA SER A 519 38.62 61.98 48.53
C SER A 519 38.68 61.93 46.99
N GLN A 520 38.75 60.74 46.39
CA GLN A 520 38.72 60.56 44.93
C GLN A 520 37.39 61.03 44.33
N LEU A 521 36.25 60.65 44.92
CA LEU A 521 34.93 61.04 44.42
C LEU A 521 34.70 62.56 44.57
N GLU A 522 35.16 63.17 45.67
CA GLU A 522 35.10 64.63 45.85
C GLU A 522 35.97 65.37 44.83
N ALA A 523 37.21 64.90 44.58
CA ALA A 523 38.08 65.48 43.56
C ALA A 523 37.58 65.25 42.12
N ARG A 524 36.96 64.10 41.83
CA ARG A 524 36.47 63.74 40.49
C ARG A 524 35.03 64.18 40.20
N ALA A 525 34.28 64.69 41.17
CA ALA A 525 32.88 65.13 41.01
C ALA A 525 32.65 66.23 39.94
N GLN A 526 33.71 66.87 39.46
CA GLN A 526 33.67 67.91 38.42
C GLN A 526 34.32 67.48 37.08
N MET A 527 34.88 66.27 36.98
CA MET A 527 35.60 65.81 35.78
C MET A 527 34.68 65.41 34.62
N GLN A 528 35.18 65.52 33.40
CA GLN A 528 34.48 65.13 32.18
C GLN A 528 34.19 63.62 32.13
N ILE A 529 33.19 63.25 31.33
CA ILE A 529 32.81 61.86 31.03
C ILE A 529 34.02 61.08 30.48
N ASP A 530 34.28 59.90 31.03
CA ASP A 530 35.43 59.08 30.66
C ASP A 530 35.24 58.40 29.29
N ARG A 531 36.32 58.42 28.49
CA ARG A 531 36.34 57.95 27.11
C ARG A 531 36.36 56.41 27.00
N GLN A 532 37.00 55.70 27.94
CA GLN A 532 36.97 54.22 27.93
C GLN A 532 35.57 53.72 28.27
N ALA A 533 34.92 54.36 29.25
CA ALA A 533 33.54 54.08 29.63
C ALA A 533 32.52 54.46 28.53
N GLN A 534 32.79 55.50 27.72
CA GLN A 534 32.05 55.76 26.48
C GLN A 534 32.21 54.62 25.46
N THR A 535 33.45 54.25 25.10
CA THR A 535 33.71 53.17 24.14
C THR A 535 33.08 51.85 24.59
N PHE A 536 33.23 51.48 25.87
CA PHE A 536 32.60 50.29 26.44
C PHE A 536 31.07 50.32 26.32
N ALA A 537 30.43 51.47 26.55
CA ALA A 537 28.99 51.61 26.38
C ALA A 537 28.57 51.57 24.89
N VAL A 538 29.42 52.03 23.97
CA VAL A 538 29.21 51.96 22.51
C VAL A 538 29.29 50.53 21.98
N ASP A 539 30.25 49.73 22.46
CA ASP A 539 30.51 48.37 21.98
C ASP A 539 29.66 47.28 22.68
N ALA A 540 28.89 47.65 23.72
CA ALA A 540 28.10 46.73 24.54
C ALA A 540 26.94 46.03 23.79
N GLU A 541 26.88 44.70 23.85
CA GLU A 541 25.82 43.89 23.26
C GLU A 541 24.50 44.00 24.07
N LEU A 542 23.38 44.26 23.39
CA LEU A 542 22.08 44.50 24.04
C LEU A 542 21.09 43.34 23.86
N VAL A 543 20.27 43.08 24.88
CA VAL A 543 19.19 42.07 24.82
C VAL A 543 18.21 42.39 23.68
N GLY A 544 18.38 41.69 22.55
CA GLY A 544 17.49 41.77 21.39
C GLY A 544 18.19 41.95 20.03
N SER A 545 19.45 42.40 20.00
CA SER A 545 20.20 42.57 18.73
C SER A 545 20.57 41.22 18.10
N ALA A 546 21.22 40.34 18.87
CA ALA A 546 21.65 39.01 18.44
C ALA A 546 20.52 38.12 17.89
N SER A 547 19.29 38.33 18.36
CA SER A 547 18.12 37.56 17.93
C SER A 547 17.69 37.83 16.48
N ARG A 548 18.17 38.92 15.85
CA ARG A 548 17.88 39.22 14.44
C ARG A 548 18.93 38.65 13.50
N SER A 549 20.21 38.71 13.86
CA SER A 549 21.29 38.12 13.07
C SER A 549 21.25 36.60 13.08
N SER A 550 20.96 35.95 14.23
CA SER A 550 20.84 34.49 14.30
C SER A 550 19.70 33.95 13.44
N GLY A 551 18.55 34.65 13.40
CA GLY A 551 17.40 34.26 12.60
C GLY A 551 17.68 34.29 11.10
N LEU A 552 18.30 35.36 10.61
CA LEU A 552 18.69 35.48 9.20
C LEU A 552 19.69 34.40 8.77
N ALA A 553 20.68 34.06 9.61
CA ALA A 553 21.64 32.99 9.32
C ALA A 553 20.97 31.60 9.25
N VAL A 554 19.97 31.32 10.11
CA VAL A 554 19.17 30.08 10.05
C VAL A 554 18.27 30.05 8.81
N GLU A 555 17.68 31.18 8.41
CA GLU A 555 16.92 31.30 7.17
C GLU A 555 17.79 31.06 5.94
N GLU A 556 19.00 31.63 5.89
CA GLU A 556 19.97 31.41 4.81
C GLU A 556 20.37 29.93 4.73
N PHE A 557 20.78 29.31 5.85
CA PHE A 557 21.13 27.88 5.91
C PHE A 557 20.01 26.97 5.40
N LEU A 558 18.74 27.28 5.70
CA LEU A 558 17.61 26.50 5.20
C LEU A 558 17.38 26.68 3.69
N GLN A 559 17.74 27.83 3.11
CA GLN A 559 17.64 28.09 1.68
C GLN A 559 18.83 27.53 0.89
N THR A 560 20.07 27.75 1.34
CA THR A 560 21.30 27.40 0.62
C THR A 560 21.67 25.93 0.81
N GLU A 561 22.01 25.54 2.04
CA GLU A 561 22.42 24.17 2.36
C GLU A 561 21.27 23.18 2.20
N MET A 562 20.10 23.47 2.79
CA MET A 562 18.96 22.54 2.71
C MET A 562 18.14 22.67 1.41
N GLN A 563 18.48 23.61 0.51
CA GLN A 563 17.86 23.78 -0.80
C GLN A 563 16.32 23.94 -0.75
N LEU A 564 15.81 24.55 0.32
CA LEU A 564 14.37 24.81 0.50
C LEU A 564 13.98 26.13 -0.16
N THR A 565 12.81 26.16 -0.81
CA THR A 565 12.28 27.41 -1.35
C THR A 565 11.88 28.37 -0.20
N PRO A 566 11.90 29.70 -0.40
CA PRO A 566 11.50 30.66 0.64
C PRO A 566 10.11 30.36 1.24
N VAL A 567 9.17 29.86 0.44
CA VAL A 567 7.83 29.42 0.89
C VAL A 567 7.89 28.18 1.81
N GLN A 568 8.82 27.25 1.57
CA GLN A 568 9.06 26.12 2.46
C GLN A 568 9.76 26.55 3.75
N VAL A 569 10.71 27.48 3.69
CA VAL A 569 11.42 28.02 4.86
C VAL A 569 10.45 28.80 5.77
N ALA A 570 9.70 29.75 5.23
CA ALA A 570 8.67 30.50 5.98
C ALA A 570 7.62 29.57 6.62
N ARG A 571 7.15 28.54 5.90
CA ARG A 571 6.24 27.52 6.44
C ARG A 571 6.88 26.66 7.54
N SER A 572 8.19 26.42 7.46
CA SER A 572 8.93 25.65 8.48
C SER A 572 9.08 26.47 9.76
N ILE A 573 9.46 27.73 9.64
CA ILE A 573 9.57 28.68 10.76
C ILE A 573 8.20 28.88 11.41
N ALA A 574 7.12 29.07 10.64
CA ALA A 574 5.77 29.19 11.18
C ALA A 574 5.29 27.95 11.96
N ARG A 575 5.85 26.76 11.67
CA ARG A 575 5.57 25.51 12.41
C ARG A 575 6.48 25.29 13.61
N PHE A 576 7.67 25.88 13.62
CA PHE A 576 8.65 25.75 14.69
C PHE A 576 9.48 27.04 14.82
N PRO A 577 8.91 28.14 15.38
CA PRO A 577 9.58 29.46 15.39
C PRO A 577 10.91 29.46 16.15
N SER A 578 11.04 28.58 17.14
CA SER A 578 12.26 28.38 17.93
C SER A 578 13.47 27.93 17.10
N VAL A 579 13.30 27.51 15.84
CA VAL A 579 14.42 27.14 14.95
C VAL A 579 15.42 28.30 14.78
N LEU A 580 14.94 29.55 14.77
CA LEU A 580 15.74 30.77 14.60
C LEU A 580 16.68 31.07 15.78
N GLY A 581 16.51 30.37 16.91
CA GLY A 581 17.35 30.44 18.10
C GLY A 581 18.29 29.24 18.28
N LEU A 582 18.41 28.35 17.28
CA LEU A 582 19.30 27.19 17.32
C LEU A 582 20.61 27.50 16.59
N SER A 583 21.77 27.24 17.23
CA SER A 583 23.09 27.34 16.56
C SER A 583 23.18 26.36 15.39
N ILE A 584 23.74 26.85 14.28
CA ILE A 584 23.91 26.08 13.05
C ILE A 584 24.92 24.95 13.29
N GLU A 585 26.02 25.27 13.97
CA GLU A 585 27.17 24.43 14.25
C GLU A 585 26.89 23.39 15.35
N ALA A 586 26.24 23.81 16.44
CA ALA A 586 26.01 22.98 17.61
C ALA A 586 24.67 22.21 17.58
N ARG A 587 23.79 22.48 16.61
CA ARG A 587 22.51 21.77 16.49
C ARG A 587 22.13 21.37 15.06
N LEU A 588 22.05 22.31 14.12
CA LEU A 588 21.48 22.02 12.79
C LEU A 588 22.39 21.08 11.99
N LEU A 589 23.68 21.42 11.83
CA LEU A 589 24.66 20.61 11.12
C LEU A 589 24.81 19.19 11.72
N PRO A 590 24.96 18.99 13.05
CA PRO A 590 24.95 17.66 13.65
C PRO A 590 23.68 16.87 13.37
N THR A 591 22.49 17.50 13.48
CA THR A 591 21.21 16.80 13.25
C THR A 591 21.02 16.44 11.77
N VAL A 592 21.36 17.35 10.86
CA VAL A 592 21.39 17.10 9.41
C VAL A 592 22.36 15.96 9.07
N GLY A 593 23.58 15.99 9.61
CA GLY A 593 24.60 14.96 9.41
C GLY A 593 24.16 13.59 9.93
N TRP A 594 23.51 13.54 11.10
CA TRP A 594 22.95 12.31 11.64
C TRP A 594 21.81 11.75 10.78
N ILE A 595 20.87 12.59 10.29
CA ILE A 595 19.79 12.14 9.40
C ILE A 595 20.38 11.64 8.05
N LYS A 596 21.41 12.30 7.50
CA LYS A 596 22.17 11.78 6.33
C LYS A 596 22.77 10.41 6.62
N GLY A 597 23.35 10.21 7.80
CA GLY A 597 23.91 8.94 8.28
C GLY A 597 22.91 7.79 8.36
N LEU A 598 21.60 8.05 8.35
CA LEU A 598 20.57 7.02 8.21
C LEU A 598 20.38 6.51 6.76
N GLY A 599 21.14 7.04 5.79
CA GLY A 599 21.04 6.68 4.37
C GLY A 599 19.97 7.46 3.60
N LEU A 600 19.66 8.69 4.02
CA LEU A 600 18.78 9.62 3.28
C LEU A 600 19.61 10.51 2.32
N SER A 601 19.09 10.76 1.12
CA SER A 601 19.67 11.76 0.21
C SER A 601 19.44 13.18 0.71
N GLN A 602 20.24 14.16 0.25
CA GLN A 602 20.06 15.60 0.56
C GLN A 602 18.59 16.05 0.40
N SER A 603 17.98 15.71 -0.73
CA SER A 603 16.57 15.99 -1.04
C SER A 603 15.55 15.31 -0.12
N GLN A 604 15.89 14.15 0.47
CA GLN A 604 15.05 13.49 1.46
C GLN A 604 15.20 14.13 2.85
N VAL A 605 16.42 14.54 3.24
CA VAL A 605 16.67 15.29 4.49
C VAL A 605 15.97 16.66 4.44
N ALA A 606 16.10 17.39 3.33
CA ALA A 606 15.38 18.64 3.07
C ALA A 606 13.85 18.44 3.19
N LYS A 607 13.31 17.38 2.57
CA LYS A 607 11.88 17.03 2.68
C LYS A 607 11.44 16.71 4.11
N VAL A 608 12.28 16.02 4.90
CA VAL A 608 12.02 15.75 6.32
C VAL A 608 11.92 17.07 7.10
N ILE A 609 12.90 17.96 6.95
CA ILE A 609 12.92 19.27 7.64
C ILE A 609 11.73 20.14 7.23
N ALA A 610 11.44 20.26 5.93
CA ALA A 610 10.34 21.08 5.42
C ALA A 610 8.93 20.55 5.77
N SER A 611 8.81 19.26 6.11
CA SER A 611 7.54 18.67 6.56
C SER A 611 7.40 18.65 8.08
N PHE A 612 8.50 18.48 8.82
CA PHE A 612 8.55 18.40 10.29
C PHE A 612 9.82 19.08 10.85
N PRO A 613 9.88 20.42 10.86
CA PRO A 613 11.08 21.18 11.26
C PRO A 613 11.46 21.01 12.74
N GLN A 614 10.52 20.58 13.58
CA GLN A 614 10.74 20.24 14.98
C GLN A 614 11.81 19.14 15.15
N VAL A 615 12.11 18.34 14.11
CA VAL A 615 13.21 17.37 14.10
C VAL A 615 14.55 17.99 14.51
N LEU A 616 14.78 19.27 14.18
CA LEU A 616 16.00 20.02 14.50
C LEU A 616 16.09 20.43 15.99
N GLY A 617 14.97 20.43 16.71
CA GLY A 617 14.92 20.78 18.14
C GLY A 617 15.28 19.64 19.09
N TYR A 618 15.11 18.38 18.65
CA TYR A 618 15.39 17.21 19.49
C TYR A 618 16.89 16.99 19.73
N ASN A 619 17.19 16.20 20.75
CA ASN A 619 18.54 15.70 21.02
C ASN A 619 18.76 14.38 20.27
N ILE A 620 19.92 14.22 19.64
CA ILE A 620 20.28 13.00 18.87
C ILE A 620 20.35 11.79 19.80
N GLU A 621 21.24 11.82 20.79
CA GLU A 621 21.51 10.70 21.70
C GLU A 621 20.36 10.43 22.68
N ALA A 622 19.65 11.45 23.13
CA ALA A 622 18.58 11.32 24.13
C ALA A 622 17.16 11.15 23.55
N ASN A 623 16.97 11.21 22.22
CA ASN A 623 15.67 10.92 21.60
C ASN A 623 15.79 10.23 20.22
N LEU A 624 16.41 10.91 19.24
CA LEU A 624 16.31 10.51 17.83
C LEU A 624 16.95 9.15 17.57
N LYS A 625 18.12 8.89 18.16
CA LYS A 625 18.88 7.65 18.05
C LYS A 625 18.21 6.47 18.78
N PRO A 626 17.86 6.56 20.08
CA PRO A 626 17.07 5.51 20.75
C PRO A 626 15.79 5.14 20.00
N THR A 627 15.07 6.14 19.46
CA THR A 627 13.84 5.90 18.69
C THR A 627 14.12 5.14 17.38
N VAL A 628 15.18 5.51 16.65
CA VAL A 628 15.59 4.79 15.42
C VAL A 628 16.12 3.39 15.72
N GLU A 629 16.84 3.20 16.82
CA GLU A 629 17.36 1.89 17.24
C GLU A 629 16.23 0.96 17.69
N TRP A 630 15.23 1.47 18.41
CA TRP A 630 13.99 0.73 18.71
C TRP A 630 13.21 0.35 17.45
N ILE A 631 13.05 1.28 16.48
CA ILE A 631 12.41 1.01 15.19
C ILE A 631 13.15 -0.09 14.40
N LYS A 632 14.50 -0.12 14.43
CA LYS A 632 15.30 -1.22 13.85
C LYS A 632 15.03 -2.55 14.56
N GLY A 633 14.90 -2.53 15.89
CA GLY A 633 14.57 -3.69 16.73
C GLY A 633 13.26 -4.39 16.35
N LEU A 634 12.35 -3.72 15.63
CA LEU A 634 11.16 -4.35 15.05
C LEU A 634 11.45 -5.30 13.87
N GLY A 635 12.71 -5.43 13.45
CA GLY A 635 13.13 -6.24 12.29
C GLY A 635 13.19 -5.46 10.98
N LEU A 636 13.32 -4.14 11.04
CA LEU A 636 13.35 -3.26 9.86
C LEU A 636 14.78 -2.98 9.37
N ARG A 637 15.00 -3.17 8.07
CA ARG A 637 16.28 -2.82 7.43
C ARG A 637 16.47 -1.30 7.42
N GLN A 638 17.72 -0.82 7.50
CA GLN A 638 18.07 0.61 7.47
C GLN A 638 17.36 1.39 6.34
N SER A 639 17.28 0.82 5.13
CA SER A 639 16.62 1.45 3.98
C SER A 639 15.08 1.46 4.05
N GLN A 640 14.46 0.62 4.88
CA GLN A 640 13.03 0.73 5.23
C GLN A 640 12.80 1.84 6.24
N VAL A 641 13.64 1.92 7.29
CA VAL A 641 13.59 2.97 8.31
C VAL A 641 13.80 4.36 7.68
N ALA A 642 14.78 4.51 6.78
CA ALA A 642 15.00 5.74 6.03
C ALA A 642 13.77 6.18 5.20
N LYS A 643 13.15 5.23 4.46
CA LYS A 643 11.91 5.48 3.70
C LYS A 643 10.71 5.82 4.60
N MET A 644 10.67 5.25 5.80
CA MET A 644 9.63 5.50 6.80
C MET A 644 9.73 6.92 7.35
N ILE A 645 10.93 7.34 7.80
CA ILE A 645 11.21 8.70 8.28
C ILE A 645 10.98 9.74 7.17
N THR A 646 11.35 9.42 5.92
CA THR A 646 11.08 10.29 4.74
C THR A 646 9.57 10.49 4.46
N ARG A 647 8.69 9.63 4.99
CA ARG A 647 7.23 9.66 4.79
C ARG A 647 6.46 10.20 5.99
N CYS A 648 6.93 9.93 7.20
CA CYS A 648 6.30 10.32 8.46
C CYS A 648 7.38 10.62 9.52
N PRO A 649 8.13 11.72 9.38
CA PRO A 649 9.19 12.09 10.33
C PRO A 649 8.66 12.37 11.75
N GLN A 650 7.35 12.61 11.90
CA GLN A 650 6.66 12.75 13.19
C GLN A 650 6.83 11.52 14.11
N VAL A 651 7.15 10.34 13.56
CA VAL A 651 7.45 9.13 14.35
C VAL A 651 8.62 9.33 15.32
N LEU A 652 9.50 10.31 15.06
CA LEU A 652 10.64 10.68 15.91
C LEU A 652 10.27 11.63 17.07
N SER A 653 8.99 11.98 17.21
CA SER A 653 8.47 12.84 18.30
C SER A 653 7.60 12.12 19.31
N TYR A 654 7.23 10.87 19.03
CA TYR A 654 6.41 10.04 19.91
C TYR A 654 7.28 9.31 20.94
N SER A 655 6.76 9.16 22.17
CA SER A 655 7.46 8.41 23.21
C SER A 655 7.49 6.93 22.86
N ILE A 656 8.67 6.30 23.01
CA ILE A 656 8.81 4.85 22.81
C ILE A 656 7.86 4.11 23.75
N GLU A 657 7.93 4.40 25.05
CA GLU A 657 7.16 3.69 26.09
C GLU A 657 5.69 4.11 26.16
N ALA A 658 5.36 5.38 25.92
CA ALA A 658 3.98 5.88 26.06
C ALA A 658 3.15 5.87 24.76
N ASN A 659 3.75 5.67 23.59
CA ASN A 659 3.04 5.68 22.31
C ASN A 659 3.44 4.52 21.38
N LEU A 660 4.73 4.43 21.02
CA LEU A 660 5.17 3.54 19.94
C LEU A 660 5.04 2.07 20.31
N LYS A 661 5.51 1.70 21.51
CA LYS A 661 5.50 0.33 22.05
C LYS A 661 4.08 -0.15 22.36
N PRO A 662 3.20 0.58 23.09
CA PRO A 662 1.80 0.20 23.24
C PRO A 662 1.11 -0.08 21.90
N THR A 663 1.29 0.78 20.91
CA THR A 663 0.65 0.61 19.58
C THR A 663 1.20 -0.62 18.84
N VAL A 664 2.51 -0.91 18.94
CA VAL A 664 3.10 -2.11 18.32
C VAL A 664 2.66 -3.40 19.03
N GLU A 665 2.60 -3.43 20.36
CA GLU A 665 2.10 -4.61 21.09
C GLU A 665 0.60 -4.83 20.84
N TRP A 666 -0.19 -3.77 20.71
CA TRP A 666 -1.60 -3.88 20.30
C TRP A 666 -1.74 -4.47 18.88
N ILE A 667 -0.96 -3.99 17.90
CA ILE A 667 -0.97 -4.55 16.52
C ILE A 667 -0.51 -6.03 16.51
N LYS A 668 0.43 -6.43 17.38
CA LYS A 668 0.79 -7.85 17.57
C LYS A 668 -0.38 -8.66 18.16
N GLY A 669 -1.07 -8.11 19.17
CA GLY A 669 -2.21 -8.72 19.85
C GLY A 669 -3.37 -9.10 18.92
N LEU A 670 -3.48 -8.42 17.76
CA LEU A 670 -4.42 -8.80 16.70
C LEU A 670 -4.10 -10.14 16.01
N GLY A 671 -2.95 -10.77 16.29
CA GLY A 671 -2.52 -12.03 15.68
C GLY A 671 -1.66 -11.88 14.42
N LEU A 672 -0.97 -10.74 14.25
CA LEU A 672 -0.01 -10.54 13.16
C LEU A 672 1.37 -11.10 13.53
N SER A 673 2.07 -11.72 12.58
CA SER A 673 3.46 -12.12 12.78
C SER A 673 4.40 -10.91 12.81
N GLN A 674 5.56 -11.01 13.47
CA GLN A 674 6.52 -9.90 13.58
C GLN A 674 6.90 -9.28 12.22
N SER A 675 7.01 -10.08 11.16
CA SER A 675 7.28 -9.58 9.79
C SER A 675 6.08 -8.89 9.14
N GLN A 676 4.85 -9.27 9.48
CA GLN A 676 3.65 -8.54 9.10
C GLN A 676 3.55 -7.20 9.87
N VAL A 677 3.82 -7.18 11.17
CA VAL A 677 3.86 -5.94 11.98
C VAL A 677 4.90 -4.97 11.43
N ALA A 678 6.13 -5.43 11.17
CA ALA A 678 7.17 -4.61 10.55
C ALA A 678 6.73 -4.06 9.17
N LYS A 679 6.03 -4.86 8.36
CA LYS A 679 5.45 -4.40 7.08
C LYS A 679 4.34 -3.36 7.27
N VAL A 680 3.45 -3.53 8.26
CA VAL A 680 2.41 -2.56 8.62
C VAL A 680 3.07 -1.21 8.95
N ILE A 681 3.96 -1.20 9.94
CA ILE A 681 4.65 0.00 10.42
C ILE A 681 5.45 0.70 9.32
N SER A 682 6.25 -0.03 8.52
CA SER A 682 7.08 0.58 7.47
C SER A 682 6.33 1.05 6.23
N SER A 683 5.10 0.55 5.99
CA SER A 683 4.27 1.00 4.87
C SER A 683 3.27 2.10 5.23
N TYR A 684 2.78 2.13 6.48
CA TYR A 684 1.86 3.13 7.01
C TYR A 684 2.25 3.57 8.44
N PRO A 685 3.39 4.27 8.60
CA PRO A 685 3.91 4.68 9.91
C PRO A 685 2.99 5.64 10.68
N GLN A 686 2.03 6.27 10.02
CA GLN A 686 1.02 7.13 10.65
C GLN A 686 0.21 6.39 11.72
N VAL A 687 0.07 5.05 11.62
CA VAL A 687 -0.62 4.23 12.63
C VAL A 687 -0.08 4.41 14.05
N LEU A 688 1.23 4.72 14.19
CA LEU A 688 1.90 4.93 15.47
C LEU A 688 1.51 6.24 16.18
N GLY A 689 0.80 7.14 15.49
CA GLY A 689 0.24 8.36 16.05
C GLY A 689 -1.29 8.30 16.24
N LEU A 690 -1.92 7.15 16.01
CA LEU A 690 -3.36 6.96 16.19
C LEU A 690 -3.65 6.41 17.59
N SER A 691 -4.70 6.95 18.22
CA SER A 691 -5.19 6.47 19.52
C SER A 691 -5.70 5.04 19.41
N ILE A 692 -5.28 4.17 20.34
CA ILE A 692 -5.71 2.76 20.41
C ILE A 692 -7.22 2.70 20.65
N GLU A 693 -7.66 3.08 21.85
CA GLU A 693 -9.05 3.05 22.30
C GLU A 693 -9.98 3.83 21.36
N SER A 694 -9.68 5.11 21.13
CA SER A 694 -10.65 6.01 20.47
C SER A 694 -10.67 5.89 18.95
N ASN A 695 -9.76 5.13 18.32
CA ASN A 695 -9.74 4.95 16.86
C ASN A 695 -9.39 3.53 16.40
N LEU A 696 -8.25 2.97 16.81
CA LEU A 696 -7.78 1.68 16.26
C LEU A 696 -8.70 0.52 16.65
N GLU A 697 -9.12 0.45 17.92
CA GLU A 697 -10.02 -0.58 18.44
C GLU A 697 -11.40 -0.48 17.82
N ARG A 698 -12.04 0.70 17.88
CA ARG A 698 -13.35 0.92 17.25
C ARG A 698 -13.37 0.61 15.75
N THR A 699 -12.24 0.80 15.05
CA THR A 699 -12.11 0.40 13.63
C THR A 699 -12.02 -1.11 13.47
N VAL A 700 -11.28 -1.81 14.34
CA VAL A 700 -11.22 -3.28 14.36
C VAL A 700 -12.57 -3.90 14.71
N GLU A 701 -13.22 -3.43 15.78
CA GLU A 701 -14.56 -3.86 16.20
C GLU A 701 -15.60 -3.67 15.09
N TRP A 702 -15.58 -2.51 14.42
CA TRP A 702 -16.49 -2.25 13.31
C TRP A 702 -16.27 -3.21 12.12
N ILE A 703 -15.01 -3.54 11.79
CA ILE A 703 -14.70 -4.53 10.74
C ILE A 703 -15.10 -5.94 11.19
N GLN A 704 -14.90 -6.32 12.46
CA GLN A 704 -15.39 -7.59 13.02
C GLN A 704 -16.92 -7.67 12.92
N GLY A 705 -17.63 -6.57 13.20
CA GLY A 705 -19.09 -6.43 13.08
C GLY A 705 -19.64 -6.59 11.65
N LEU A 706 -18.78 -6.59 10.62
CA LEU A 706 -19.17 -7.00 9.26
C LEU A 706 -19.24 -8.53 9.10
N GLY A 707 -18.81 -9.31 10.10
CA GLY A 707 -18.73 -10.77 10.06
C GLY A 707 -17.37 -11.30 9.57
N LEU A 708 -16.29 -10.53 9.74
CA LEU A 708 -14.92 -11.01 9.48
C LEU A 708 -14.36 -11.71 10.74
N SER A 709 -13.69 -12.86 10.55
CA SER A 709 -12.94 -13.50 11.65
C SER A 709 -11.70 -12.68 12.03
N GLN A 710 -11.19 -12.85 13.26
CA GLN A 710 -9.96 -12.18 13.69
C GLN A 710 -8.78 -12.39 12.74
N SER A 711 -8.62 -13.61 12.21
CA SER A 711 -7.61 -13.95 11.19
C SER A 711 -7.82 -13.24 9.85
N GLN A 712 -9.07 -12.93 9.47
CA GLN A 712 -9.38 -12.11 8.29
C GLN A 712 -9.11 -10.62 8.55
N VAL A 713 -9.42 -10.11 9.75
CA VAL A 713 -9.11 -8.72 10.16
C VAL A 713 -7.59 -8.49 10.20
N ALA A 714 -6.84 -9.40 10.81
CA ALA A 714 -5.37 -9.38 10.80
C ALA A 714 -4.80 -9.36 9.37
N LYS A 715 -5.36 -10.19 8.48
CA LYS A 715 -4.99 -10.21 7.05
C LYS A 715 -5.36 -8.91 6.33
N VAL A 716 -6.53 -8.31 6.61
CA VAL A 716 -6.97 -7.02 6.07
C VAL A 716 -5.94 -5.95 6.43
N ILE A 717 -5.57 -5.82 7.71
CA ILE A 717 -4.59 -4.84 8.20
C ILE A 717 -3.20 -5.09 7.62
N ALA A 718 -2.71 -6.34 7.57
CA ALA A 718 -1.42 -6.68 6.97
C ALA A 718 -1.35 -6.48 5.43
N THR A 719 -2.51 -6.29 4.78
CA THR A 719 -2.65 -6.11 3.32
C THR A 719 -2.93 -4.65 2.94
N PHE A 720 -3.70 -3.93 3.76
CA PHE A 720 -4.04 -2.52 3.58
C PHE A 720 -4.07 -1.78 4.93
N PRO A 721 -2.91 -1.49 5.55
CA PRO A 721 -2.83 -0.78 6.82
C PRO A 721 -3.59 0.55 6.91
N PRO A 722 -3.70 1.38 5.83
CA PRO A 722 -4.44 2.64 5.89
C PRO A 722 -5.92 2.51 6.28
N VAL A 723 -6.52 1.31 6.26
CA VAL A 723 -7.87 1.07 6.77
C VAL A 723 -8.06 1.58 8.20
N LEU A 724 -7.01 1.53 9.03
CA LEU A 724 -7.00 1.98 10.43
C LEU A 724 -7.03 3.51 10.60
N GLY A 725 -6.83 4.26 9.51
CA GLY A 725 -6.93 5.74 9.49
C GLY A 725 -8.03 6.27 8.57
N LEU A 726 -8.93 5.41 8.09
CA LEU A 726 -10.14 5.81 7.37
C LEU A 726 -11.29 6.03 8.36
N SER A 727 -12.09 7.07 8.14
CA SER A 727 -13.25 7.34 9.00
C SER A 727 -14.33 6.28 8.79
N ILE A 728 -14.82 5.70 9.89
CA ILE A 728 -15.95 4.75 9.87
C ILE A 728 -17.15 5.39 9.17
N GLU A 729 -17.58 6.57 9.62
CA GLU A 729 -18.78 7.25 9.12
C GLU A 729 -18.59 7.92 7.76
N ALA A 730 -17.41 8.49 7.46
CA ALA A 730 -17.19 9.23 6.21
C ALA A 730 -16.58 8.39 5.07
N ASN A 731 -16.06 7.19 5.34
CA ASN A 731 -15.43 6.33 4.32
C ASN A 731 -15.96 4.88 4.37
N LEU A 732 -15.77 4.19 5.49
CA LEU A 732 -15.93 2.73 5.53
C LEU A 732 -17.40 2.29 5.42
N LYS A 733 -18.29 2.92 6.19
CA LYS A 733 -19.73 2.67 6.22
C LYS A 733 -20.42 3.07 4.90
N PRO A 734 -20.19 4.26 4.30
CA PRO A 734 -20.66 4.57 2.95
C PRO A 734 -20.25 3.53 1.90
N ALA A 735 -19.00 3.02 1.93
CA ALA A 735 -18.55 1.99 1.01
C ALA A 735 -19.31 0.66 1.20
N VAL A 736 -19.53 0.23 2.45
CA VAL A 736 -20.30 -0.99 2.77
C VAL A 736 -21.77 -0.87 2.34
N GLU A 737 -22.43 0.25 2.64
CA GLU A 737 -23.82 0.46 2.21
C GLU A 737 -23.95 0.56 0.68
N TRP A 738 -22.96 1.14 -0.01
CA TRP A 738 -22.92 1.13 -1.46
C TRP A 738 -22.83 -0.29 -2.04
N PHE A 739 -22.01 -1.17 -1.45
CA PHE A 739 -21.97 -2.59 -1.87
C PHE A 739 -23.28 -3.34 -1.59
N LYS A 740 -23.95 -3.06 -0.46
CA LYS A 740 -25.30 -3.59 -0.20
C LYS A 740 -26.32 -3.10 -1.23
N GLY A 741 -26.26 -1.83 -1.61
CA GLY A 741 -27.07 -1.23 -2.68
C GLY A 741 -26.85 -1.88 -4.06
N LEU A 742 -25.71 -2.53 -4.30
CA LEU A 742 -25.48 -3.36 -5.49
C LEU A 742 -26.10 -4.77 -5.41
N GLY A 743 -26.73 -5.14 -4.28
CA GLY A 743 -27.32 -6.46 -4.05
C GLY A 743 -26.36 -7.51 -3.49
N LEU A 744 -25.27 -7.10 -2.81
CA LEU A 744 -24.42 -8.02 -2.04
C LEU A 744 -24.95 -8.15 -0.60
N SER A 745 -25.00 -9.38 -0.06
CA SER A 745 -25.28 -9.60 1.36
C SER A 745 -24.10 -9.16 2.24
N GLN A 746 -24.34 -8.89 3.53
CA GLN A 746 -23.30 -8.56 4.53
C GLN A 746 -22.09 -9.50 4.44
N SER A 747 -22.34 -10.82 4.40
CA SER A 747 -21.32 -11.87 4.25
C SER A 747 -20.57 -11.86 2.90
N GLN A 748 -21.19 -11.35 1.83
CA GLN A 748 -20.54 -11.14 0.54
C GLN A 748 -19.68 -9.87 0.53
N VAL A 749 -20.12 -8.79 1.19
CA VAL A 749 -19.32 -7.57 1.38
C VAL A 749 -18.10 -7.87 2.26
N ALA A 750 -18.27 -8.59 3.36
CA ALA A 750 -17.17 -9.08 4.20
C ALA A 750 -16.14 -9.90 3.39
N LYS A 751 -16.61 -10.80 2.52
CA LYS A 751 -15.75 -11.58 1.62
C LYS A 751 -15.02 -10.71 0.58
N VAL A 752 -15.64 -9.66 0.05
CA VAL A 752 -15.01 -8.68 -0.83
C VAL A 752 -13.89 -7.96 -0.10
N ILE A 753 -14.16 -7.42 1.10
CA ILE A 753 -13.18 -6.72 1.95
C ILE A 753 -11.99 -7.64 2.30
N ALA A 754 -12.25 -8.88 2.75
CA ALA A 754 -11.21 -9.85 3.07
C ALA A 754 -10.37 -10.35 1.85
N THR A 755 -10.83 -10.05 0.62
CA THR A 755 -10.16 -10.42 -0.63
C THR A 755 -9.40 -9.24 -1.25
N PHE A 756 -9.90 -8.00 -1.12
CA PHE A 756 -9.32 -6.78 -1.67
C PHE A 756 -9.66 -5.57 -0.77
N PRO A 757 -8.99 -5.43 0.40
CA PRO A 757 -9.40 -4.43 1.39
C PRO A 757 -9.16 -2.98 0.95
N GLN A 758 -8.28 -2.77 -0.05
CA GLN A 758 -8.05 -1.46 -0.68
C GLN A 758 -9.33 -0.84 -1.24
N VAL A 759 -10.36 -1.65 -1.53
CA VAL A 759 -11.67 -1.18 -2.01
C VAL A 759 -12.34 -0.17 -1.08
N LEU A 760 -12.04 -0.22 0.22
CA LEU A 760 -12.55 0.73 1.23
C LEU A 760 -11.88 2.11 1.15
N GLY A 761 -10.74 2.22 0.47
CA GLY A 761 -10.03 3.48 0.21
C GLY A 761 -10.25 4.05 -1.19
N LEU A 762 -11.14 3.44 -2.00
CA LEU A 762 -11.50 3.94 -3.33
C LEU A 762 -12.72 4.88 -3.25
N SER A 763 -12.75 5.91 -4.09
CA SER A 763 -13.88 6.83 -4.15
C SER A 763 -15.09 6.17 -4.81
N ILE A 764 -16.26 6.27 -4.18
CA ILE A 764 -17.52 5.75 -4.74
C ILE A 764 -17.78 6.40 -6.11
N GLU A 765 -17.81 7.72 -6.16
CA GLU A 765 -18.15 8.48 -7.37
C GLU A 765 -17.02 8.52 -8.41
N ALA A 766 -15.74 8.57 -7.99
CA ALA A 766 -14.63 8.69 -8.94
C ALA A 766 -13.99 7.35 -9.38
N ASN A 767 -14.30 6.23 -8.71
CA ASN A 767 -13.74 4.92 -9.05
C ASN A 767 -14.79 3.81 -9.14
N LEU A 768 -15.54 3.58 -8.06
CA LEU A 768 -16.35 2.37 -7.92
C LEU A 768 -17.59 2.39 -8.85
N LYS A 769 -18.31 3.51 -8.87
CA LYS A 769 -19.53 3.72 -9.67
C LYS A 769 -19.28 3.76 -11.18
N PRO A 770 -18.32 4.55 -11.72
CA PRO A 770 -17.99 4.51 -13.15
C PRO A 770 -17.61 3.11 -13.64
N THR A 771 -16.86 2.35 -12.83
CA THR A 771 -16.48 0.97 -13.18
C THR A 771 -17.70 0.05 -13.21
N VAL A 772 -18.62 0.17 -12.24
CA VAL A 772 -19.88 -0.59 -12.22
C VAL A 772 -20.79 -0.23 -13.39
N GLU A 773 -20.91 1.05 -13.74
CA GLU A 773 -21.71 1.53 -14.87
C GLU A 773 -21.13 1.05 -16.21
N TRP A 774 -19.80 1.05 -16.36
CA TRP A 774 -19.13 0.43 -17.51
C TRP A 774 -19.41 -1.08 -17.61
N ILE A 775 -19.32 -1.84 -16.51
CA ILE A 775 -19.66 -3.28 -16.50
C ILE A 775 -21.14 -3.52 -16.84
N LYS A 776 -22.06 -2.65 -16.37
CA LYS A 776 -23.48 -2.68 -16.77
C LYS A 776 -23.65 -2.44 -18.27
N GLY A 777 -22.88 -1.51 -18.85
CA GLY A 777 -22.84 -1.21 -20.28
C GLY A 777 -22.46 -2.41 -21.16
N LEU A 778 -21.74 -3.41 -20.63
CA LEU A 778 -21.48 -4.69 -21.30
C LEU A 778 -22.68 -5.65 -21.30
N GLY A 779 -23.85 -5.20 -20.85
CA GLY A 779 -25.10 -5.97 -20.79
C GLY A 779 -25.21 -6.93 -19.61
N LEU A 780 -24.47 -6.71 -18.52
CA LEU A 780 -24.60 -7.49 -17.29
C LEU A 780 -25.75 -6.92 -16.43
N SER A 781 -26.68 -7.78 -16.04
CA SER A 781 -27.70 -7.41 -15.04
C SER A 781 -27.07 -7.19 -13.65
N GLN A 782 -27.76 -6.45 -12.77
CA GLN A 782 -27.29 -6.11 -11.42
C GLN A 782 -26.75 -7.34 -10.64
N SER A 783 -27.46 -8.47 -10.70
CA SER A 783 -27.02 -9.72 -10.05
C SER A 783 -25.80 -10.39 -10.69
N GLN A 784 -25.50 -10.11 -11.96
CA GLN A 784 -24.27 -10.54 -12.63
C GLN A 784 -23.10 -9.62 -12.26
N VAL A 785 -23.33 -8.30 -12.14
CA VAL A 785 -22.31 -7.34 -11.65
C VAL A 785 -21.90 -7.68 -10.22
N ALA A 786 -22.85 -7.94 -9.32
CA ALA A 786 -22.57 -8.40 -7.96
C ALA A 786 -21.72 -9.70 -7.95
N LYS A 787 -22.01 -10.66 -8.84
CA LYS A 787 -21.22 -11.90 -9.00
C LYS A 787 -19.82 -11.66 -9.59
N VAL A 788 -19.64 -10.64 -10.43
CA VAL A 788 -18.33 -10.20 -10.94
C VAL A 788 -17.49 -9.63 -9.79
N ILE A 789 -18.04 -8.68 -9.03
CA ILE A 789 -17.37 -8.05 -7.88
C ILE A 789 -17.01 -9.10 -6.82
N LEU A 790 -17.95 -9.98 -6.44
CA LEU A 790 -17.72 -11.04 -5.44
C LEU A 790 -16.64 -12.06 -5.83
N ARG A 791 -16.35 -12.22 -7.14
CA ARG A 791 -15.36 -13.17 -7.66
C ARG A 791 -14.01 -12.54 -7.99
N ARG A 792 -13.97 -11.25 -8.36
CA ARG A 792 -12.75 -10.50 -8.69
C ARG A 792 -12.92 -9.02 -8.34
N PRO A 793 -12.96 -8.66 -7.04
CA PRO A 793 -13.20 -7.29 -6.61
C PRO A 793 -12.10 -6.31 -7.06
N GLN A 794 -10.92 -6.82 -7.42
CA GLN A 794 -9.80 -6.03 -7.98
C GLN A 794 -10.16 -5.31 -9.28
N VAL A 795 -11.24 -5.71 -9.99
CA VAL A 795 -11.74 -4.97 -11.18
C VAL A 795 -12.12 -3.53 -10.84
N LEU A 796 -12.54 -3.25 -9.60
CA LEU A 796 -12.92 -1.91 -9.14
C LEU A 796 -11.73 -0.97 -8.92
N GLY A 797 -10.51 -1.50 -8.87
CA GLY A 797 -9.26 -0.74 -8.80
C GLY A 797 -8.51 -0.64 -10.13
N MET A 798 -9.16 -0.99 -11.25
CA MET A 798 -8.58 -0.93 -12.60
C MET A 798 -9.05 0.32 -13.34
N SER A 799 -8.18 0.94 -14.13
CA SER A 799 -8.54 2.09 -14.98
C SER A 799 -9.43 1.63 -16.14
N ILE A 800 -10.54 2.34 -16.37
CA ILE A 800 -11.46 2.02 -17.47
C ILE A 800 -10.73 2.16 -18.82
N GLU A 801 -10.13 3.32 -19.10
CA GLU A 801 -9.38 3.55 -20.35
C GLU A 801 -8.04 2.81 -20.38
N GLY A 802 -7.35 2.67 -19.23
CA GLY A 802 -5.98 2.14 -19.18
C GLY A 802 -5.87 0.62 -19.00
N ASN A 803 -6.95 -0.07 -18.60
CA ASN A 803 -6.92 -1.51 -18.30
C ASN A 803 -8.13 -2.31 -18.79
N LEU A 804 -9.34 -1.72 -18.82
CA LEU A 804 -10.58 -2.46 -19.04
C LEU A 804 -11.14 -2.34 -20.47
N LYS A 805 -10.97 -1.17 -21.12
CA LYS A 805 -11.23 -0.96 -22.53
C LYS A 805 -10.03 -1.37 -23.40
N PRO A 806 -10.24 -1.74 -24.67
CA PRO A 806 -9.20 -1.58 -25.68
C PRO A 806 -8.88 -0.09 -25.90
N THR A 807 -7.59 0.19 -26.06
CA THR A 807 -7.07 1.32 -26.85
C THR A 807 -7.14 0.98 -28.33
#